data_AF-A0A263NMA6-F1
#
_entry.id   AF-A0A263NMA6-F1
#
_cell.length_a   1.000
_cell.length_b   1.000
_cell.length_c   1.000
_cell.angle_alpha   90.00
_cell.angle_beta   90.00
_cell.angle_gamma   90.00
#
_symmetry.space_group_name_H-M   'P 1'
#
loop_
_entity.id
_entity.type
_entity.pdbx_description
1 polymer ?
#
loop_
_entity_poly.entity_id
_entity_poly.type
_entity_poly.pdbx_seq_one_letter_code
_entity_poly.pdbx_strand_id
1 'polypeptide(L)'
;MWAGPHSHSADTDKTLQAQLIAKMGSVSDSLVTVPEQSLISQPFEIYKRVVNQPEVLAWLRSKGFSLDSVTIGKNSVSGLVTQNGVTSPQTFTLQDTSGWWQVSARVMQALEALDPKHKGVPYVSMNSQQVSRNVASLFYGVSAPYTEDQASALVTSLVAGWPALSAAETRNHQLRFEWSKRGINELDDRENLADALERAAKGVADNGPLSLAGTEFEVSRTNPLKSDQEARRRLAELMALPEMQGVLAELGQTLPDQTVRISEGRLQVLQLTPNQWLDVAVSDSWSQPLKDALAAVVVLSEQTGNALYSDDRHDLRQVARSMGLDALDTAGQARAAAKWLRTQFAPTTPVGNYAKLLPQEWAAGTLSASDKSTLISLATNQKYGANTIGIELGRRIVTQVDPQEAAAKADQIWDELLNTPQAQQWGRELAQALGWYKGEGDDDMDAAERKSLLTSAIMLSVDPNVPAAPGSAAGYQFYTPANMGREMGAVRKDFEKHLIEKKGVSVRAAPLVAHLFLAHAAPEFLVKPDQQASAKLPVPLLQSPEKIRIGSPAWMTVSLGSALADVWGGAGASRGMSLNELEALTTQEAVLPQQQALAIALGAKRVLDVGVMTGTVPRRSDGNYTPGDYQLASDGITRRSEAVEQSVVTLGTAPPTRSSLAIKALKRAFPELTDSEIETVEVKKPPTKYSLSGVGTNTKWLTLVEAYATGELHESWLSFTHPRITQAQFDARIKTLEPIAGQVGGAVNQYLSDVKGAMPSLMKMTLADLPLDVRQAIEWGDVQVYRLRRETGETQSQDANKGNKVAQNRGWYGVLLRIKYEGKTRTLEYFPTSGTIIDRTASLAGKKLDLNGGVIEEDTVSAWRSGTKTLRYLRGTQQPFDFNAHHTGEAPRDKYSSKVIISKVGVSLAGSALKGAGDNRNEWVPDTFGSAKSQAIIDVILSGNYIGNYSGHRQALIDHANAVLPSEDNVRGYVNRLMNKENGRALVSMISFIGPLVDIYEGNIKDGLKGLAIDTLLFIGAGGLQAARKAWKAIKFASRLNKQAFRVSVIQEGTALLRGIFNPGEGFFGLPNHPSRLGNFLRRSHKGVPVRIGMGVFVPVDLFAKARFAKDAAPTVSEMLKKANAKPMTPVEGTVNEVTLKAIKEQEKWYAIDPDSGLPGGSPLPGFTPKTP
;
A
#
# COMPACT_ATOMS: atom_id res chain seq x y z
N MET A 1 -19.40 21.27 -19.33
CA MET A 1 -20.06 22.59 -19.49
C MET A 1 -21.55 22.48 -19.13
N TRP A 2 -22.03 23.34 -18.23
CA TRP A 2 -23.42 23.41 -17.77
C TRP A 2 -24.07 24.66 -18.38
N ALA A 3 -25.13 24.50 -19.17
CA ALA A 3 -25.88 25.64 -19.73
C ALA A 3 -26.59 26.43 -18.60
N GLY A 4 -26.93 27.70 -18.85
CA GLY A 4 -27.42 28.67 -17.86
C GLY A 4 -28.71 28.27 -17.13
N PRO A 5 -29.16 29.08 -16.14
CA PRO A 5 -30.28 28.72 -15.28
C PRO A 5 -31.59 28.76 -16.06
N HIS A 6 -32.08 27.60 -16.48
CA HIS A 6 -33.51 27.44 -16.72
C HIS A 6 -34.20 27.47 -15.36
N SER A 7 -35.01 28.51 -15.10
CA SER A 7 -35.73 28.67 -13.84
C SER A 7 -36.68 27.49 -13.62
N HIS A 8 -36.66 26.93 -12.41
CA HIS A 8 -37.60 25.90 -11.95
C HIS A 8 -39.07 26.32 -12.18
N SER A 9 -39.91 25.39 -12.62
CA SER A 9 -41.35 25.61 -12.81
C SER A 9 -42.18 24.67 -11.93
N ALA A 10 -43.03 25.25 -11.08
CA ALA A 10 -43.93 24.48 -10.23
C ALA A 10 -44.99 23.69 -11.03
N ASP A 11 -45.34 24.14 -12.23
CA ASP A 11 -46.32 23.46 -13.08
C ASP A 11 -45.75 22.22 -13.77
N THR A 12 -44.44 22.19 -14.04
CA THR A 12 -43.77 21.01 -14.56
C THR A 12 -43.59 19.94 -13.47
N ASP A 13 -43.42 20.34 -12.21
CA ASP A 13 -43.49 19.42 -11.05
C ASP A 13 -44.88 18.78 -10.91
N LYS A 14 -45.96 19.56 -11.03
CA LYS A 14 -47.34 19.02 -11.02
C LYS A 14 -47.58 18.01 -12.14
N THR A 15 -47.01 18.28 -13.31
CA THR A 15 -47.08 17.37 -14.47
C THR A 15 -46.40 16.03 -14.17
N LEU A 16 -45.24 16.06 -13.51
CA LEU A 16 -44.57 14.84 -13.06
C LEU A 16 -45.35 14.12 -11.95
N GLN A 17 -45.87 14.86 -10.96
CA GLN A 17 -46.69 14.30 -9.87
C GLN A 17 -47.94 13.59 -10.41
N ALA A 18 -48.61 14.14 -11.43
CA ALA A 18 -49.73 13.48 -12.09
C ALA A 18 -49.34 12.13 -12.73
N GLN A 19 -48.17 12.06 -13.39
CA GLN A 19 -47.63 10.80 -13.89
C GLN A 19 -47.33 9.80 -12.77
N LEU A 20 -46.80 10.27 -11.64
CA LEU A 20 -46.51 9.43 -10.48
C LEU A 20 -47.78 8.84 -9.89
N ILE A 21 -48.84 9.66 -9.68
CA ILE A 21 -50.14 9.19 -9.20
C ILE A 21 -50.69 8.07 -10.09
N ALA A 22 -50.67 8.28 -11.41
CA ALA A 22 -51.18 7.31 -12.38
C ALA A 22 -50.43 5.96 -12.34
N LYS A 23 -49.17 5.96 -11.89
CA LYS A 23 -48.32 4.76 -11.81
C LYS A 23 -48.15 4.22 -10.39
N MET A 24 -48.74 4.85 -9.37
CA MET A 24 -48.59 4.44 -7.96
C MET A 24 -49.51 3.29 -7.53
N GLY A 25 -50.50 2.94 -8.35
CA GLY A 25 -51.43 1.85 -8.08
C GLY A 25 -50.88 0.44 -8.28
N SER A 26 -49.56 0.27 -8.38
CA SER A 26 -48.91 -1.04 -8.54
C SER A 26 -47.67 -1.12 -7.64
N VAL A 27 -47.42 -2.28 -7.03
CA VAL A 27 -46.20 -2.50 -6.24
C VAL A 27 -44.94 -2.45 -7.11
N SER A 28 -45.00 -3.04 -8.31
CA SER A 28 -43.88 -3.06 -9.25
C SER A 28 -43.45 -1.65 -9.67
N ASP A 29 -42.14 -1.42 -9.72
CA ASP A 29 -41.61 -0.15 -10.20
C ASP A 29 -41.91 0.04 -11.69
N SER A 30 -41.99 1.29 -12.13
CA SER A 30 -42.24 1.66 -13.52
C SER A 30 -41.52 2.96 -13.86
N LEU A 31 -41.49 3.34 -15.13
CA LEU A 31 -40.78 4.54 -15.57
C LEU A 31 -41.72 5.73 -15.75
N VAL A 32 -41.30 6.93 -15.36
CA VAL A 32 -41.99 8.22 -15.64
C VAL A 32 -41.09 9.18 -16.40
N THR A 33 -41.66 10.04 -17.22
CA THR A 33 -40.90 11.02 -18.01
C THR A 33 -40.62 12.26 -17.17
N VAL A 34 -39.36 12.65 -17.06
CA VAL A 34 -38.90 13.83 -16.33
C VAL A 34 -39.13 15.08 -17.18
N PRO A 35 -40.05 15.99 -16.81
CA PRO A 35 -40.26 17.22 -17.56
C PRO A 35 -39.08 18.17 -17.41
N GLU A 36 -38.77 18.94 -18.45
CA GLU A 36 -37.81 20.03 -18.37
C GLU A 36 -38.24 21.04 -17.28
N GLN A 37 -37.27 21.67 -16.61
CA GLN A 37 -37.50 22.66 -15.55
C GLN A 37 -38.18 22.14 -14.27
N SER A 38 -38.51 20.85 -14.18
CA SER A 38 -38.93 20.24 -12.90
C SER A 38 -37.78 20.27 -11.89
N LEU A 39 -38.08 20.25 -10.59
CA LEU A 39 -37.07 20.30 -9.53
C LEU A 39 -36.06 19.14 -9.62
N ILE A 40 -36.52 17.96 -10.07
CA ILE A 40 -35.68 16.78 -10.26
C ILE A 40 -34.87 16.79 -11.58
N SER A 41 -35.25 17.62 -12.56
CA SER A 41 -34.67 17.58 -13.92
C SER A 41 -33.15 17.74 -13.93
N GLN A 42 -32.61 18.75 -13.24
CA GLN A 42 -31.18 18.97 -13.22
C GLN A 42 -30.42 17.87 -12.44
N PRO A 43 -30.81 17.48 -11.20
CA PRO A 43 -30.22 16.30 -10.54
C PRO A 43 -30.21 15.03 -11.41
N PHE A 44 -31.30 14.79 -12.14
CA PHE A 44 -31.42 13.65 -13.05
C PHE A 44 -30.44 13.73 -14.23
N GLU A 45 -30.31 14.90 -14.86
CA GLU A 45 -29.34 15.11 -15.96
C GLU A 45 -27.88 14.94 -15.52
N ILE A 46 -27.53 15.37 -14.30
CA ILE A 46 -26.19 15.11 -13.75
C ILE A 46 -25.96 13.61 -13.64
N TYR A 47 -26.86 12.91 -12.95
CA TYR A 47 -26.75 11.48 -12.70
C TYR A 47 -26.60 10.71 -14.02
N LYS A 48 -27.44 11.02 -15.01
CA LYS A 48 -27.33 10.48 -16.37
C LYS A 48 -25.94 10.68 -16.97
N ARG A 49 -25.37 11.89 -16.90
CA ARG A 49 -24.05 12.15 -17.48
C ARG A 49 -22.94 11.37 -16.78
N VAL A 50 -22.91 11.36 -15.45
CA VAL A 50 -21.83 10.70 -14.70
C VAL A 50 -21.93 9.17 -14.77
N VAL A 51 -23.12 8.58 -14.75
CA VAL A 51 -23.28 7.12 -14.84
C VAL A 51 -22.96 6.58 -16.25
N ASN A 52 -23.00 7.45 -17.27
CA ASN A 52 -22.62 7.14 -18.65
C ASN A 52 -21.17 7.54 -18.99
N GLN A 53 -20.34 7.89 -17.99
CA GLN A 53 -18.92 8.14 -18.24
C GLN A 53 -18.22 6.86 -18.75
N PRO A 54 -17.25 6.99 -19.68
CA PRO A 54 -16.55 5.84 -20.28
C PRO A 54 -15.99 4.86 -19.25
N GLU A 55 -15.38 5.36 -18.18
CA GLU A 55 -14.78 4.59 -17.09
C GLU A 55 -15.81 3.79 -16.29
N VAL A 56 -16.98 4.36 -15.98
CA VAL A 56 -18.08 3.69 -15.27
C VAL A 56 -18.66 2.57 -16.14
N LEU A 57 -18.94 2.87 -17.42
CA LEU A 57 -19.48 1.88 -18.36
C LEU A 57 -18.49 0.76 -18.66
N ALA A 58 -17.20 1.09 -18.82
CA ALA A 58 -16.15 0.09 -18.99
C ALA A 58 -16.04 -0.82 -17.77
N TRP A 59 -16.11 -0.26 -16.57
CA TRP A 59 -16.09 -1.04 -15.34
C TRP A 59 -17.31 -1.97 -15.24
N LEU A 60 -18.54 -1.46 -15.40
CA LEU A 60 -19.78 -2.27 -15.34
C LEU A 60 -19.74 -3.43 -16.33
N ARG A 61 -19.32 -3.16 -17.57
CA ARG A 61 -19.19 -4.19 -18.61
C ARG A 61 -18.09 -5.20 -18.28
N SER A 62 -16.95 -4.77 -17.76
CA SER A 62 -15.86 -5.69 -17.39
C SER A 62 -16.23 -6.64 -16.26
N LYS A 63 -17.16 -6.25 -15.38
CA LYS A 63 -17.75 -7.13 -14.36
C LYS A 63 -18.85 -8.06 -14.89
N GLY A 64 -19.33 -7.83 -16.11
CA GLY A 64 -20.38 -8.62 -16.76
C GLY A 64 -21.80 -8.21 -16.42
N PHE A 65 -22.02 -6.98 -15.93
CA PHE A 65 -23.37 -6.48 -15.62
C PHE A 65 -24.26 -6.35 -16.85
N SER A 66 -25.51 -6.78 -16.73
CA SER A 66 -26.58 -6.33 -17.61
C SER A 66 -27.05 -4.96 -17.16
N LEU A 67 -26.82 -3.92 -17.98
CA LEU A 67 -27.02 -2.52 -17.59
C LEU A 67 -28.47 -2.22 -17.15
N ASP A 68 -29.46 -2.88 -17.73
CA ASP A 68 -30.88 -2.77 -17.38
C ASP A 68 -31.24 -3.30 -15.98
N SER A 69 -30.38 -4.14 -15.40
CA SER A 69 -30.53 -4.67 -14.04
C SER A 69 -29.73 -3.90 -12.99
N VAL A 70 -28.89 -2.95 -13.40
CA VAL A 70 -27.98 -2.23 -12.51
C VAL A 70 -28.77 -1.24 -11.65
N THR A 71 -28.59 -1.34 -10.34
CA THR A 71 -29.06 -0.37 -9.35
C THR A 71 -27.86 0.12 -8.53
N ILE A 72 -27.73 1.44 -8.42
CA ILE A 72 -26.61 2.09 -7.73
C ILE A 72 -27.12 2.71 -6.44
N GLY A 73 -26.66 2.19 -5.30
CA GLY A 73 -26.93 2.72 -3.97
C GLY A 73 -25.81 3.63 -3.46
N LYS A 74 -25.98 4.16 -2.25
CA LYS A 74 -25.01 5.07 -1.60
C LYS A 74 -23.60 4.46 -1.46
N ASN A 75 -23.52 3.16 -1.20
CA ASN A 75 -22.25 2.48 -0.89
C ASN A 75 -22.01 1.25 -1.78
N SER A 76 -22.84 1.03 -2.79
CA SER A 76 -22.81 -0.20 -3.57
C SER A 76 -23.41 -0.06 -4.96
N VAL A 77 -23.08 -1.02 -5.81
CA VAL A 77 -23.73 -1.26 -7.09
C VAL A 77 -24.13 -2.73 -7.16
N SER A 78 -25.38 -2.97 -7.55
CA SER A 78 -25.98 -4.30 -7.58
C SER A 78 -26.68 -4.53 -8.92
N GLY A 79 -26.79 -5.79 -9.33
CA GLY A 79 -27.44 -6.15 -10.59
C GLY A 79 -27.15 -7.58 -11.00
N LEU A 80 -27.70 -8.00 -12.13
CA LEU A 80 -27.44 -9.31 -12.72
C LEU A 80 -26.11 -9.27 -13.48
N VAL A 81 -25.25 -10.22 -13.16
CA VAL A 81 -23.93 -10.40 -13.77
C VAL A 81 -23.86 -11.76 -14.43
N THR A 82 -23.40 -11.79 -15.68
CA THR A 82 -23.13 -13.03 -16.42
C THR A 82 -21.64 -13.31 -16.46
N GLN A 83 -21.21 -14.39 -15.80
CA GLN A 83 -19.82 -14.87 -15.84
C GLN A 83 -19.80 -16.34 -16.26
N ASN A 84 -18.97 -16.68 -17.25
CA ASN A 84 -18.85 -18.04 -17.80
C ASN A 84 -20.20 -18.68 -18.19
N GLY A 85 -21.15 -17.88 -18.68
CA GLY A 85 -22.49 -18.34 -19.09
C GLY A 85 -23.51 -18.48 -17.96
N VAL A 86 -23.16 -18.17 -16.71
CA VAL A 86 -24.08 -18.21 -15.56
C VAL A 86 -24.44 -16.78 -15.14
N THR A 87 -25.74 -16.48 -15.13
CA THR A 87 -26.27 -15.20 -14.64
C THR A 87 -26.66 -15.31 -13.18
N SER A 88 -26.11 -14.43 -12.34
CA SER A 88 -26.40 -14.37 -10.90
C SER A 88 -26.46 -12.92 -10.41
N PRO A 89 -27.24 -12.62 -9.36
CA PRO A 89 -27.19 -11.32 -8.72
C PRO A 89 -25.83 -11.12 -8.04
N GLN A 90 -25.19 -9.98 -8.30
CA GLN A 90 -23.91 -9.59 -7.71
C GLN A 90 -24.03 -8.19 -7.11
N THR A 91 -23.23 -7.93 -6.09
CA THR A 91 -23.11 -6.61 -5.45
C THR A 91 -21.64 -6.30 -5.20
N PHE A 92 -21.21 -5.12 -5.62
CA PHE A 92 -19.91 -4.55 -5.28
C PHE A 92 -20.12 -3.31 -4.41
N THR A 93 -19.18 -3.03 -3.52
CA THR A 93 -19.28 -1.98 -2.50
C THR A 93 -18.12 -1.00 -2.60
N LEU A 94 -18.25 0.17 -1.98
CA LEU A 94 -17.16 1.14 -1.89
C LEU A 94 -16.00 0.67 -0.99
N GLN A 95 -16.19 -0.42 -0.24
CA GLN A 95 -15.21 -0.97 0.70
C GLN A 95 -14.54 -2.25 0.18
N ASP A 96 -14.83 -2.67 -1.04
CA ASP A 96 -14.14 -3.78 -1.67
C ASP A 96 -13.07 -3.29 -2.66
N THR A 97 -12.24 -4.22 -3.11
CA THR A 97 -11.14 -3.95 -4.04
C THR A 97 -11.58 -4.17 -5.49
N SER A 98 -12.88 -4.04 -5.80
CA SER A 98 -13.40 -4.34 -7.14
C SER A 98 -13.05 -3.27 -8.17
N GLY A 99 -12.70 -2.07 -7.73
CA GLY A 99 -12.53 -0.87 -8.56
C GLY A 99 -13.74 0.08 -8.57
N TRP A 100 -14.83 -0.27 -7.87
CA TRP A 100 -16.06 0.52 -7.93
C TRP A 100 -15.88 1.93 -7.33
N TRP A 101 -15.20 2.06 -6.19
CA TRP A 101 -15.07 3.35 -5.52
C TRP A 101 -14.24 4.36 -6.34
N GLN A 102 -13.31 3.89 -7.17
CA GLN A 102 -12.46 4.71 -8.03
C GLN A 102 -13.24 5.30 -9.20
N VAL A 103 -14.10 4.48 -9.83
CA VAL A 103 -14.87 4.92 -11.01
C VAL A 103 -16.17 5.64 -10.64
N SER A 104 -16.71 5.37 -9.44
CA SER A 104 -18.03 5.88 -9.04
C SER A 104 -18.01 7.19 -8.26
N ALA A 105 -16.85 7.78 -7.97
CA ALA A 105 -16.75 8.98 -7.13
C ALA A 105 -17.70 10.12 -7.58
N ARG A 106 -17.79 10.38 -8.90
CA ARG A 106 -18.71 11.36 -9.49
C ARG A 106 -20.18 10.91 -9.41
N VAL A 107 -20.43 9.62 -9.59
CA VAL A 107 -21.77 9.03 -9.43
C VAL A 107 -22.26 9.20 -8.00
N MET A 108 -21.42 8.94 -6.99
CA MET A 108 -21.76 9.11 -5.58
C MET A 108 -22.11 10.57 -5.25
N GLN A 109 -21.39 11.54 -5.80
CA GLN A 109 -21.74 12.96 -5.66
C GLN A 109 -23.09 13.30 -6.30
N ALA A 110 -23.39 12.75 -7.49
CA ALA A 110 -24.68 12.98 -8.15
C ALA A 110 -25.87 12.36 -7.38
N LEU A 111 -25.66 11.20 -6.77
CA LEU A 111 -26.68 10.52 -5.95
C LEU A 111 -27.10 11.35 -4.73
N GLU A 112 -26.21 12.15 -4.13
CA GLU A 112 -26.57 13.02 -3.00
C GLU A 112 -27.63 14.08 -3.34
N ALA A 113 -27.76 14.42 -4.64
CA ALA A 113 -28.79 15.33 -5.14
C ALA A 113 -30.05 14.59 -5.61
N LEU A 114 -29.92 13.43 -6.24
CA LEU A 114 -31.05 12.69 -6.84
C LEU A 114 -31.74 11.71 -5.88
N ASP A 115 -31.00 11.10 -4.96
CA ASP A 115 -31.48 10.09 -4.01
C ASP A 115 -31.11 10.47 -2.56
N PRO A 116 -31.74 11.52 -2.01
CA PRO A 116 -31.41 12.03 -0.67
C PRO A 116 -31.72 11.05 0.47
N LYS A 117 -32.54 10.02 0.20
CA LYS A 117 -32.89 8.94 1.15
C LYS A 117 -32.07 7.66 0.95
N HIS A 118 -31.15 7.65 -0.01
CA HIS A 118 -30.19 6.56 -0.26
C HIS A 118 -30.85 5.20 -0.50
N LYS A 119 -31.96 5.17 -1.24
CA LYS A 119 -32.70 3.94 -1.59
C LYS A 119 -32.20 3.24 -2.85
N GLY A 120 -31.33 3.89 -3.61
CA GLY A 120 -30.73 3.39 -4.83
C GLY A 120 -31.43 3.90 -6.08
N VAL A 121 -30.65 4.11 -7.13
CA VAL A 121 -31.10 4.62 -8.43
C VAL A 121 -30.72 3.62 -9.53
N PRO A 122 -31.66 3.17 -10.36
CA PRO A 122 -31.35 2.32 -11.52
C PRO A 122 -30.40 3.02 -12.50
N TYR A 123 -29.64 2.24 -13.27
CA TYR A 123 -28.89 2.78 -14.40
C TYR A 123 -29.85 3.40 -15.43
N VAL A 124 -29.42 4.52 -16.03
CA VAL A 124 -30.19 5.25 -17.04
C VAL A 124 -29.27 5.56 -18.21
N SER A 125 -29.70 5.25 -19.43
CA SER A 125 -28.92 5.57 -20.64
C SER A 125 -28.90 7.08 -20.91
N MET A 126 -27.82 7.56 -21.54
CA MET A 126 -27.62 9.00 -21.81
C MET A 126 -28.81 9.67 -22.53
N ASN A 127 -29.48 8.95 -23.43
CA ASN A 127 -30.58 9.47 -24.25
C ASN A 127 -31.97 9.31 -23.59
N SER A 128 -32.07 8.68 -22.42
CA SER A 128 -33.35 8.49 -21.74
C SER A 128 -33.84 9.80 -21.11
N GLN A 129 -35.14 10.06 -21.20
CA GLN A 129 -35.84 11.09 -20.42
C GLN A 129 -36.67 10.49 -19.29
N GLN A 130 -36.54 9.18 -19.08
CA GLN A 130 -37.35 8.43 -18.14
C GLN A 130 -36.55 8.03 -16.90
N VAL A 131 -37.18 8.16 -15.73
CA VAL A 131 -36.64 7.78 -14.43
C VAL A 131 -37.58 6.78 -13.75
N SER A 132 -37.04 5.97 -12.83
CA SER A 132 -37.85 5.14 -11.94
C SER A 132 -38.89 5.98 -11.19
N ARG A 133 -40.14 5.51 -11.18
CA ARG A 133 -41.25 6.07 -10.41
C ARG A 133 -40.86 6.12 -8.94
N ASN A 134 -40.24 5.07 -8.41
CA ASN A 134 -39.81 5.01 -7.02
C ASN A 134 -38.78 6.12 -6.69
N VAL A 135 -37.77 6.30 -7.55
CA VAL A 135 -36.76 7.36 -7.38
C VAL A 135 -37.40 8.75 -7.40
N ALA A 136 -38.22 9.04 -8.42
CA ALA A 136 -38.90 10.32 -8.54
C ALA A 136 -39.84 10.60 -7.35
N SER A 137 -40.58 9.59 -6.89
CA SER A 137 -41.50 9.77 -5.76
C SER A 137 -40.78 10.04 -4.45
N LEU A 138 -39.69 9.31 -4.19
CA LEU A 138 -38.85 9.50 -3.01
C LEU A 138 -38.21 10.89 -2.99
N PHE A 139 -37.80 11.41 -4.16
CA PHE A 139 -37.30 12.77 -4.31
C PHE A 139 -38.33 13.82 -3.86
N TYR A 140 -39.62 13.64 -4.19
CA TYR A 140 -40.71 14.50 -3.72
C TYR A 140 -41.31 14.06 -2.37
N GLY A 141 -40.57 13.27 -1.57
CA GLY A 141 -40.93 12.91 -0.19
C GLY A 141 -41.86 11.71 -0.03
N VAL A 142 -42.35 11.11 -1.12
CA VAL A 142 -43.33 10.00 -1.10
C VAL A 142 -42.62 8.64 -1.18
N SER A 143 -42.92 7.74 -0.24
CA SER A 143 -42.38 6.37 -0.26
C SER A 143 -43.21 5.48 -1.20
N ALA A 144 -42.53 4.62 -1.96
CA ALA A 144 -43.19 3.66 -2.83
C ALA A 144 -43.94 2.57 -2.03
N PRO A 145 -45.06 2.04 -2.56
CA PRO A 145 -45.81 0.98 -1.90
C PRO A 145 -45.08 -0.37 -2.01
N TYR A 146 -45.17 -1.19 -0.97
CA TYR A 146 -44.63 -2.55 -0.93
C TYR A 146 -45.72 -3.63 -1.00
N THR A 147 -46.99 -3.23 -0.89
CA THR A 147 -48.16 -4.11 -0.96
C THR A 147 -49.26 -3.43 -1.78
N GLU A 148 -50.16 -4.22 -2.38
CA GLU A 148 -51.26 -3.69 -3.19
C GLU A 148 -52.22 -2.82 -2.37
N ASP A 149 -52.42 -3.14 -1.09
CA ASP A 149 -53.22 -2.33 -0.17
C ASP A 149 -52.56 -0.96 0.10
N GLN A 150 -51.23 -0.94 0.29
CA GLN A 150 -50.48 0.32 0.40
C GLN A 150 -50.54 1.12 -0.90
N ALA A 151 -50.45 0.46 -2.06
CA ALA A 151 -50.53 1.12 -3.36
C ALA A 151 -51.88 1.81 -3.55
N SER A 152 -52.98 1.08 -3.26
CA SER A 152 -54.34 1.60 -3.35
C SER A 152 -54.56 2.78 -2.39
N ALA A 153 -54.18 2.62 -1.11
CA ALA A 153 -54.31 3.69 -0.12
C ALA A 153 -53.46 4.93 -0.47
N LEU A 154 -52.24 4.71 -0.96
CA LEU A 154 -51.34 5.78 -1.36
C LEU A 154 -51.91 6.57 -2.54
N VAL A 155 -52.44 5.91 -3.58
CA VAL A 155 -53.10 6.59 -4.70
C VAL A 155 -54.27 7.44 -4.22
N THR A 156 -55.15 6.90 -3.37
CA THR A 156 -56.27 7.67 -2.80
C THR A 156 -55.78 8.92 -2.07
N SER A 157 -54.71 8.80 -1.28
CA SER A 157 -54.12 9.95 -0.57
C SER A 157 -53.50 10.99 -1.50
N LEU A 158 -52.76 10.57 -2.54
CA LEU A 158 -52.09 11.49 -3.46
C LEU A 158 -53.08 12.18 -4.42
N VAL A 159 -54.18 11.52 -4.78
CA VAL A 159 -55.29 12.14 -5.54
C VAL A 159 -55.99 13.22 -4.70
N ALA A 160 -56.15 12.99 -3.39
CA ALA A 160 -56.70 13.99 -2.48
C ALA A 160 -55.77 15.20 -2.29
N GLY A 161 -54.45 15.00 -2.43
CA GLY A 161 -53.47 16.07 -2.53
C GLY A 161 -52.03 15.56 -2.42
N TRP A 162 -51.12 16.11 -3.23
CA TRP A 162 -49.71 15.81 -3.12
C TRP A 162 -49.10 16.49 -1.88
N PRO A 163 -48.29 15.80 -1.06
CA PRO A 163 -47.62 16.43 0.08
C PRO A 163 -46.67 17.54 -0.39
N ALA A 164 -46.97 18.79 -0.04
CA ALA A 164 -46.13 19.92 -0.40
C ALA A 164 -44.77 19.82 0.30
N LEU A 165 -43.69 19.99 -0.46
CA LEU A 165 -42.36 20.16 0.14
C LEU A 165 -42.36 21.46 0.95
N SER A 166 -41.89 21.37 2.20
CA SER A 166 -41.65 22.55 3.03
C SER A 166 -40.59 23.46 2.40
N ALA A 167 -40.58 24.74 2.79
CA ALA A 167 -39.53 25.67 2.35
C ALA A 167 -38.11 25.17 2.71
N ALA A 168 -37.98 24.47 3.84
CA ALA A 168 -36.73 23.84 4.26
C ALA A 168 -36.33 22.68 3.36
N GLU A 169 -37.26 21.80 2.97
CA GLU A 169 -37.00 20.70 2.04
C GLU A 169 -36.60 21.22 0.66
N THR A 170 -37.33 22.20 0.12
CA THR A 170 -36.99 22.83 -1.17
C THR A 170 -35.60 23.47 -1.15
N ARG A 171 -35.26 24.22 -0.09
CA ARG A 171 -33.91 24.77 0.12
C ARG A 171 -32.86 23.66 0.21
N ASN A 172 -33.16 22.56 0.90
CA ASN A 172 -32.25 21.42 1.03
C ASN A 172 -31.99 20.72 -0.31
N HIS A 173 -33.00 20.56 -1.17
CA HIS A 173 -32.82 20.03 -2.53
C HIS A 173 -31.88 20.93 -3.35
N GLN A 174 -32.08 22.26 -3.31
CA GLN A 174 -31.21 23.21 -4.01
C GLN A 174 -29.78 23.17 -3.49
N LEU A 175 -29.59 23.16 -2.16
CA LEU A 175 -28.26 23.08 -1.55
C LEU A 175 -27.55 21.76 -1.88
N ARG A 176 -28.27 20.63 -1.82
CA ARG A 176 -27.75 19.31 -2.24
C ARG A 176 -27.25 19.35 -3.69
N PHE A 177 -28.05 19.93 -4.57
CA PHE A 177 -27.69 20.10 -5.96
C PHE A 177 -26.44 20.96 -6.13
N GLU A 178 -26.37 22.16 -5.54
CA GLU A 178 -25.19 23.03 -5.65
C GLU A 178 -23.90 22.37 -5.13
N TRP A 179 -23.96 21.66 -4.00
CA TRP A 179 -22.79 20.96 -3.47
C TRP A 179 -22.40 19.72 -4.25
N SER A 180 -23.38 18.97 -4.79
CA SER A 180 -23.12 17.89 -5.73
C SER A 180 -22.36 18.39 -6.96
N LYS A 181 -22.78 19.52 -7.54
CA LYS A 181 -22.06 20.17 -8.65
C LYS A 181 -20.63 20.54 -8.28
N ARG A 182 -20.44 21.17 -7.12
CA ARG A 182 -19.11 21.55 -6.64
C ARG A 182 -18.20 20.33 -6.48
N GLY A 183 -18.70 19.26 -5.86
CA GLY A 183 -17.92 18.03 -5.67
C GLY A 183 -17.51 17.36 -6.99
N ILE A 184 -18.41 17.29 -7.97
CA ILE A 184 -18.09 16.75 -9.31
C ILE A 184 -17.05 17.63 -10.01
N ASN A 185 -17.26 18.95 -10.01
CA ASN A 185 -16.35 19.88 -10.66
C ASN A 185 -14.96 19.92 -9.99
N GLU A 186 -14.87 19.69 -8.68
CA GLU A 186 -13.58 19.58 -7.98
C GLU A 186 -12.82 18.32 -8.42
N LEU A 187 -13.51 17.19 -8.59
CA LEU A 187 -12.90 15.97 -9.14
C LEU A 187 -12.39 16.20 -10.57
N ASP A 188 -13.18 16.91 -11.40
CA ASP A 188 -12.79 17.27 -12.77
C ASP A 188 -11.59 18.24 -12.78
N ASP A 189 -11.60 19.29 -11.95
CA ASP A 189 -10.51 20.27 -11.86
C ASP A 189 -9.19 19.58 -11.45
N ARG A 190 -9.24 18.62 -10.52
CA ARG A 190 -8.06 17.83 -10.10
C ARG A 190 -7.49 16.99 -11.24
N GLU A 191 -8.35 16.31 -11.99
CA GLU A 191 -7.96 15.48 -13.14
C GLU A 191 -7.39 16.33 -14.27
N ASN A 192 -8.07 17.43 -14.61
CA ASN A 192 -7.63 18.39 -15.62
C ASN A 192 -6.28 19.02 -15.26
N LEU A 193 -6.07 19.38 -13.98
CA LEU A 193 -4.81 19.93 -13.50
C LEU A 193 -3.69 18.90 -13.61
N ALA A 194 -3.94 17.64 -13.24
CA ALA A 194 -2.96 16.56 -13.38
C ALA A 194 -2.51 16.37 -14.84
N ASP A 195 -3.47 16.34 -15.77
CA ASP A 195 -3.21 16.23 -17.20
C ASP A 195 -2.40 17.42 -17.74
N ALA A 196 -2.72 18.64 -17.28
CA ALA A 196 -1.99 19.84 -17.68
C ALA A 196 -0.54 19.85 -17.16
N LEU A 197 -0.31 19.44 -15.90
CA LEU A 197 1.03 19.32 -15.32
C LEU A 197 1.88 18.26 -16.04
N GLU A 198 1.30 17.11 -16.39
CA GLU A 198 2.02 16.09 -17.17
C GLU A 198 2.33 16.55 -18.58
N ARG A 199 1.40 17.26 -19.21
CA ARG A 199 1.61 17.85 -20.54
C ARG A 199 2.72 18.88 -20.50
N ALA A 200 2.75 19.75 -19.48
CA ALA A 200 3.81 20.74 -19.28
C ALA A 200 5.18 20.07 -19.04
N ALA A 201 5.21 18.95 -18.33
CA ALA A 201 6.43 18.20 -18.08
C ALA A 201 6.87 17.27 -19.24
N LYS A 202 6.07 17.10 -20.30
CA LYS A 202 6.31 16.08 -21.34
C LYS A 202 7.64 16.30 -22.06
N GLY A 203 8.48 15.26 -22.12
CA GLY A 203 9.78 15.30 -22.81
C GLY A 203 10.91 15.98 -22.03
N VAL A 204 10.66 16.54 -20.85
CA VAL A 204 11.66 17.20 -20.00
C VAL A 204 12.21 16.22 -18.95
N ALA A 205 13.52 16.18 -18.72
CA ALA A 205 14.09 15.35 -17.64
C ALA A 205 13.58 15.79 -16.25
N ASP A 206 13.54 14.90 -15.26
CA ASP A 206 12.94 15.21 -13.94
C ASP A 206 13.57 16.43 -13.24
N ASN A 207 14.87 16.66 -13.43
CA ASN A 207 15.59 17.82 -12.90
C ASN A 207 15.57 19.04 -13.83
N GLY A 208 14.92 18.96 -14.99
CA GLY A 208 14.79 20.07 -15.91
C GLY A 208 13.89 21.16 -15.34
N PRO A 209 14.26 22.44 -15.49
CA PRO A 209 13.43 23.54 -15.01
C PRO A 209 12.11 23.59 -15.77
N LEU A 210 11.04 23.97 -15.07
CA LEU A 210 9.69 24.08 -15.62
C LEU A 210 9.04 25.39 -15.16
N SER A 211 8.55 26.18 -16.10
CA SER A 211 7.73 27.36 -15.81
C SER A 211 6.27 27.06 -16.11
N LEU A 212 5.42 27.19 -15.10
CA LEU A 212 3.96 27.03 -15.23
C LEU A 212 3.23 28.38 -15.38
N ALA A 213 3.94 29.50 -15.14
CA ALA A 213 3.36 30.83 -15.22
C ALA A 213 3.01 31.20 -16.67
N GLY A 214 1.87 31.87 -16.86
CA GLY A 214 1.41 32.27 -18.21
C GLY A 214 0.94 31.13 -19.11
N THR A 215 0.94 29.87 -18.66
CA THR A 215 0.22 28.77 -19.33
C THR A 215 -1.24 28.84 -18.92
N GLU A 216 -2.10 29.27 -19.84
CA GLU A 216 -3.53 29.45 -19.56
C GLU A 216 -4.20 28.12 -19.17
N PHE A 217 -5.08 28.17 -18.16
CA PHE A 217 -5.82 27.02 -17.65
C PHE A 217 -7.25 27.42 -17.31
N GLU A 218 -8.23 26.71 -17.87
CA GLU A 218 -9.65 26.95 -17.57
C GLU A 218 -10.06 26.16 -16.31
N VAL A 219 -10.57 26.87 -15.30
CA VAL A 219 -11.14 26.26 -14.09
C VAL A 219 -12.66 26.14 -14.19
N SER A 220 -13.23 25.16 -13.49
CA SER A 220 -14.69 25.01 -13.41
C SER A 220 -15.40 26.25 -12.87
N ARG A 221 -16.68 26.44 -13.23
CA ARG A 221 -17.48 27.58 -12.77
C ARG A 221 -17.65 27.65 -11.24
N THR A 222 -17.58 26.51 -10.56
CA THR A 222 -17.70 26.43 -9.10
C THR A 222 -16.36 26.53 -8.38
N ASN A 223 -15.25 26.68 -9.12
CA ASN A 223 -13.92 26.81 -8.56
C ASN A 223 -13.79 28.10 -7.74
N PRO A 224 -13.16 28.07 -6.54
CA PRO A 224 -12.96 29.27 -5.72
C PRO A 224 -12.26 30.42 -6.44
N LEU A 225 -11.40 30.15 -7.43
CA LEU A 225 -10.73 31.17 -8.24
C LEU A 225 -11.68 32.00 -9.12
N LYS A 226 -12.95 31.58 -9.29
CA LYS A 226 -13.99 32.39 -9.94
C LYS A 226 -14.68 33.37 -8.96
N SER A 227 -14.33 33.33 -7.67
CA SER A 227 -14.87 34.21 -6.61
C SER A 227 -13.92 35.37 -6.27
N ASP A 228 -13.21 35.90 -7.26
CA ASP A 228 -12.17 36.94 -7.12
C ASP A 228 -12.66 38.35 -7.51
N GLN A 229 -13.98 38.56 -7.58
CA GLN A 229 -14.60 39.82 -8.01
C GLN A 229 -14.08 41.05 -7.25
N GLU A 230 -13.93 40.94 -5.92
CA GLU A 230 -13.37 42.02 -5.10
C GLU A 230 -11.91 42.30 -5.45
N ALA A 231 -11.10 41.26 -5.63
CA ALA A 231 -9.69 41.41 -6.00
C ALA A 231 -9.55 42.08 -7.37
N ARG A 232 -10.35 41.67 -8.36
CA ARG A 232 -10.38 42.29 -9.68
C ARG A 232 -10.87 43.73 -9.65
N ARG A 233 -11.88 44.04 -8.82
CA ARG A 233 -12.34 45.42 -8.60
C ARG A 233 -11.21 46.29 -8.05
N ARG A 234 -10.44 45.80 -7.08
CA ARG A 234 -9.29 46.52 -6.52
C ARG A 234 -8.15 46.70 -7.52
N LEU A 235 -7.90 45.71 -8.37
CA LEU A 235 -6.95 45.84 -9.48
C LEU A 235 -7.42 46.89 -10.51
N ALA A 236 -8.72 46.91 -10.84
CA ALA A 236 -9.28 47.93 -11.72
C ALA A 236 -9.19 49.34 -11.12
N GLU A 237 -9.44 49.49 -9.80
CA GLU A 237 -9.26 50.75 -9.07
C GLU A 237 -7.81 51.24 -9.13
N LEU A 238 -6.84 50.34 -8.95
CA LEU A 238 -5.41 50.65 -9.08
C LEU A 238 -5.07 51.15 -10.50
N MET A 239 -5.60 50.50 -11.53
CA MET A 239 -5.37 50.90 -12.93
C MET A 239 -6.06 52.21 -13.32
N ALA A 240 -7.10 52.61 -12.59
CA ALA A 240 -7.82 53.85 -12.81
C ALA A 240 -7.14 55.09 -12.17
N LEU A 241 -6.12 54.90 -11.33
CA LEU A 241 -5.40 56.02 -10.70
C LEU A 241 -4.66 56.86 -11.76
N PRO A 242 -4.77 58.20 -11.76
CA PRO A 242 -4.13 59.05 -12.77
C PRO A 242 -2.61 58.88 -12.86
N GLU A 243 -1.94 58.69 -11.71
CA GLU A 243 -0.50 58.44 -11.66
C GLU A 243 -0.13 57.11 -12.32
N MET A 244 -0.93 56.05 -12.14
CA MET A 244 -0.74 54.75 -12.78
C MET A 244 -0.96 54.84 -14.30
N GLN A 245 -1.97 55.61 -14.74
CA GLN A 245 -2.19 55.85 -16.17
C GLN A 245 -0.98 56.56 -16.82
N GLY A 246 -0.35 57.50 -16.11
CA GLY A 246 0.90 58.14 -16.53
C GLY A 246 2.05 57.14 -16.68
N VAL A 247 2.25 56.27 -15.68
CA VAL A 247 3.28 55.22 -15.71
C VAL A 247 3.09 54.28 -16.91
N LEU A 248 1.86 53.87 -17.20
CA LEU A 248 1.57 53.00 -18.33
C LEU A 248 1.79 53.70 -19.68
N ALA A 249 1.45 54.99 -19.78
CA ALA A 249 1.69 55.79 -20.98
C ALA A 249 3.20 55.92 -21.29
N GLU A 250 4.06 56.09 -20.27
CA GLU A 250 5.52 56.10 -20.42
C GLU A 250 6.07 54.76 -20.95
N LEU A 251 5.40 53.64 -20.63
CA LEU A 251 5.74 52.30 -21.14
C LEU A 251 5.19 52.04 -22.56
N GLY A 252 4.58 53.03 -23.21
CA GLY A 252 3.95 52.91 -24.53
C GLY A 252 2.65 52.08 -24.51
N GLN A 253 1.99 52.01 -23.36
CA GLN A 253 0.81 51.18 -23.12
C GLN A 253 -0.42 52.07 -22.89
N THR A 254 -1.55 51.73 -23.51
CA THR A 254 -2.81 52.49 -23.40
C THR A 254 -3.93 51.60 -22.89
N LEU A 255 -4.44 51.89 -21.69
CA LEU A 255 -5.71 51.36 -21.19
C LEU A 255 -6.88 52.05 -21.93
N PRO A 256 -8.01 51.38 -22.23
CA PRO A 256 -8.56 50.24 -21.48
C PRO A 256 -8.33 48.83 -22.07
N ASP A 257 -7.75 48.69 -23.26
CA ASP A 257 -7.80 47.41 -24.00
C ASP A 257 -6.69 46.40 -23.63
N GLN A 258 -5.85 46.71 -22.64
CA GLN A 258 -4.72 45.85 -22.27
C GLN A 258 -4.98 45.04 -20.99
N THR A 259 -4.70 43.74 -21.08
CA THR A 259 -4.78 42.85 -19.93
C THR A 259 -3.62 43.12 -18.98
N VAL A 260 -3.94 43.33 -17.71
CA VAL A 260 -2.95 43.47 -16.63
C VAL A 260 -3.04 42.29 -15.68
N ARG A 261 -1.94 41.98 -15.00
CA ARG A 261 -1.94 40.99 -13.93
C ARG A 261 -0.99 41.36 -12.81
N ILE A 262 -1.28 40.86 -11.61
CA ILE A 262 -0.27 40.65 -10.58
C ILE A 262 0.30 39.24 -10.75
N SER A 263 1.62 39.08 -10.70
CA SER A 263 2.30 37.79 -10.78
C SER A 263 3.55 37.76 -9.90
N GLU A 264 3.59 36.90 -8.87
CA GLU A 264 4.62 36.94 -7.81
C GLU A 264 4.79 38.35 -7.21
N GLY A 265 3.69 39.03 -6.91
CA GLY A 265 3.71 40.38 -6.34
C GLY A 265 4.14 41.50 -7.30
N ARG A 266 4.45 41.18 -8.57
CA ARG A 266 4.79 42.18 -9.59
C ARG A 266 3.57 42.52 -10.44
N LEU A 267 3.35 43.82 -10.67
CA LEU A 267 2.39 44.29 -11.67
C LEU A 267 2.98 44.10 -13.06
N GLN A 268 2.21 43.46 -13.95
CA GLN A 268 2.61 43.18 -15.32
C GLN A 268 1.51 43.59 -16.30
N VAL A 269 1.91 44.12 -17.46
CA VAL A 269 1.03 44.39 -18.60
C VAL A 269 1.30 43.38 -19.71
N LEU A 270 0.25 42.92 -20.38
CA LEU A 270 0.38 42.11 -21.59
C LEU A 270 0.63 43.01 -22.80
N GLN A 271 1.84 42.96 -23.34
CA GLN A 271 2.12 43.46 -24.67
C GLN A 271 1.60 42.42 -25.67
N LEU A 272 0.74 42.82 -26.62
CA LEU A 272 0.17 41.90 -27.61
C LEU A 272 1.12 41.59 -28.76
N THR A 273 2.12 42.45 -28.99
CA THR A 273 3.10 42.31 -30.08
C THR A 273 4.46 42.85 -29.61
N PRO A 274 5.40 41.98 -29.21
CA PRO A 274 5.29 40.52 -29.06
C PRO A 274 4.38 40.13 -27.89
N ASN A 275 3.74 38.95 -27.94
CA ASN A 275 2.85 38.40 -26.90
C ASN A 275 3.62 38.08 -25.60
N GLN A 276 3.95 39.12 -24.82
CA GLN A 276 4.87 39.06 -23.69
C GLN A 276 4.34 39.89 -22.51
N TRP A 277 4.57 39.40 -21.31
CA TRP A 277 4.32 40.16 -20.08
C TRP A 277 5.50 41.07 -19.75
N LEU A 278 5.23 42.36 -19.59
CA LEU A 278 6.21 43.37 -19.18
C LEU A 278 6.01 43.73 -17.71
N ASP A 279 7.10 43.72 -16.92
CA ASP A 279 7.09 44.16 -15.53
C ASP A 279 6.95 45.69 -15.46
N VAL A 280 5.97 46.18 -14.68
CA VAL A 280 5.88 47.59 -14.31
C VAL A 280 6.77 47.80 -13.09
N ALA A 281 7.95 48.37 -13.30
CA ALA A 281 8.92 48.59 -12.23
C ALA A 281 8.39 49.63 -11.23
N VAL A 282 8.34 49.24 -9.95
CA VAL A 282 7.98 50.17 -8.87
C VAL A 282 9.09 51.21 -8.72
N SER A 283 8.75 52.50 -8.84
CA SER A 283 9.69 53.60 -8.68
C SER A 283 9.62 54.19 -7.27
N ASP A 284 10.76 54.64 -6.74
CA ASP A 284 10.82 55.40 -5.49
C ASP A 284 9.99 56.69 -5.57
N SER A 285 9.84 57.25 -6.78
CA SER A 285 9.07 58.46 -7.05
C SER A 285 7.55 58.29 -7.00
N TRP A 286 7.03 57.05 -6.93
CA TRP A 286 5.58 56.83 -6.81
C TRP A 286 5.04 57.36 -5.49
N SER A 287 3.83 57.91 -5.53
CA SER A 287 3.13 58.36 -4.32
C SER A 287 2.85 57.20 -3.36
N GLN A 288 2.79 57.50 -2.06
CA GLN A 288 2.46 56.50 -1.04
C GLN A 288 1.08 55.85 -1.27
N PRO A 289 0.01 56.59 -1.63
CA PRO A 289 -1.28 55.98 -1.97
C PRO A 289 -1.21 54.97 -3.12
N LEU A 290 -0.39 55.22 -4.14
CA LEU A 290 -0.21 54.27 -5.25
C LEU A 290 0.52 53.00 -4.80
N LYS A 291 1.55 53.15 -3.97
CA LYS A 291 2.28 52.02 -3.36
C LYS A 291 1.37 51.18 -2.45
N ASP A 292 0.54 51.83 -1.62
CA ASP A 292 -0.41 51.18 -0.73
C ASP A 292 -1.51 50.44 -1.51
N ALA A 293 -2.02 51.04 -2.58
CA ALA A 293 -3.00 50.41 -3.47
C ALA A 293 -2.42 49.17 -4.17
N LEU A 294 -1.19 49.24 -4.68
CA LEU A 294 -0.51 48.06 -5.24
C LEU A 294 -0.31 46.98 -4.17
N ALA A 295 0.17 47.33 -2.98
CA ALA A 295 0.35 46.39 -1.89
C ALA A 295 -0.96 45.68 -1.49
N ALA A 296 -2.07 46.41 -1.44
CA ALA A 296 -3.39 45.83 -1.15
C ALA A 296 -3.82 44.80 -2.22
N VAL A 297 -3.61 45.08 -3.51
CA VAL A 297 -3.91 44.13 -4.58
C VAL A 297 -2.95 42.94 -4.55
N VAL A 298 -1.67 43.13 -4.22
CA VAL A 298 -0.70 42.05 -4.04
C VAL A 298 -1.14 41.09 -2.93
N VAL A 299 -1.56 41.60 -1.77
CA VAL A 299 -2.10 40.78 -0.66
C VAL A 299 -3.34 39.99 -1.09
N LEU A 300 -4.23 40.59 -1.87
CA LEU A 300 -5.39 39.87 -2.41
C LEU A 300 -4.99 38.77 -3.40
N SER A 301 -3.92 38.98 -4.18
CA SER A 301 -3.40 37.98 -5.11
C SER A 301 -2.79 36.76 -4.42
N GLU A 302 -2.32 36.89 -3.16
CA GLU A 302 -1.80 35.76 -2.38
C GLU A 302 -2.88 34.70 -2.15
N GLN A 303 -4.13 35.13 -1.93
CA GLN A 303 -5.28 34.25 -1.71
C GLN A 303 -5.68 33.46 -2.97
N THR A 304 -5.28 33.95 -4.15
CA THR A 304 -5.55 33.32 -5.44
C THR A 304 -4.32 32.63 -6.04
N GLY A 305 -3.26 32.40 -5.25
CA GLY A 305 -2.05 31.68 -5.71
C GLY A 305 -0.91 32.59 -6.22
N ASN A 306 -0.82 33.81 -5.71
CA ASN A 306 0.12 34.88 -6.15
C ASN A 306 -0.02 35.26 -7.63
N ALA A 307 -1.24 35.13 -8.16
CA ALA A 307 -1.59 35.67 -9.46
C ALA A 307 -3.01 36.22 -9.43
N LEU A 308 -3.23 37.32 -10.13
CA LEU A 308 -4.53 37.94 -10.31
C LEU A 308 -4.57 38.63 -11.67
N TYR A 309 -5.48 38.22 -12.53
CA TYR A 309 -5.67 38.80 -13.87
C TYR A 309 -6.79 39.83 -13.84
N SER A 310 -6.72 40.84 -14.71
CA SER A 310 -7.79 41.82 -14.88
C SER A 310 -9.04 41.24 -15.57
N ASP A 311 -8.90 40.10 -16.24
CA ASP A 311 -9.97 39.35 -16.90
C ASP A 311 -10.17 37.95 -16.28
N ASP A 312 -10.94 37.07 -16.93
CA ASP A 312 -11.32 35.77 -16.40
C ASP A 312 -10.31 34.63 -16.61
N ARG A 313 -9.10 34.97 -17.07
CA ARG A 313 -7.99 34.04 -17.25
C ARG A 313 -7.37 33.61 -15.92
N HIS A 314 -6.87 32.38 -15.93
CA HIS A 314 -6.06 31.80 -14.87
C HIS A 314 -4.86 31.09 -15.51
N ASP A 315 -3.72 31.05 -14.81
CA ASP A 315 -2.57 30.26 -15.25
C ASP A 315 -2.36 28.98 -14.43
N LEU A 316 -1.65 28.03 -15.02
CA LEU A 316 -1.43 26.70 -14.45
C LEU A 316 -0.74 26.75 -13.08
N ARG A 317 0.15 27.72 -12.85
CA ARG A 317 0.78 27.96 -11.53
C ARG A 317 -0.26 28.45 -10.51
N GLN A 318 -1.08 29.43 -10.90
CA GLN A 318 -2.13 30.02 -10.06
C GLN A 318 -3.11 28.94 -9.59
N VAL A 319 -3.56 28.09 -10.51
CA VAL A 319 -4.49 26.99 -10.22
C VAL A 319 -3.84 25.91 -9.35
N ALA A 320 -2.58 25.56 -9.61
CA ALA A 320 -1.85 24.64 -8.74
C ALA A 320 -1.81 25.18 -7.29
N ARG A 321 -1.38 26.43 -7.11
CA ARG A 321 -1.26 27.05 -5.78
C ARG A 321 -2.58 27.22 -5.05
N SER A 322 -3.66 27.55 -5.76
CA SER A 322 -5.01 27.64 -5.15
C SER A 322 -5.51 26.28 -4.66
N MET A 323 -5.03 25.18 -5.24
CA MET A 323 -5.27 23.80 -4.79
C MET A 323 -4.26 23.31 -3.74
N GLY A 324 -3.42 24.20 -3.19
CA GLY A 324 -2.48 23.88 -2.11
C GLY A 324 -1.14 23.29 -2.56
N LEU A 325 -0.80 23.39 -3.86
CA LEU A 325 0.54 23.06 -4.34
C LEU A 325 1.53 24.21 -4.09
N ASP A 326 2.73 23.89 -3.62
CA ASP A 326 3.85 24.84 -3.58
C ASP A 326 4.44 25.07 -4.98
N ALA A 327 5.56 25.80 -5.07
CA ALA A 327 6.26 26.03 -6.33
C ALA A 327 6.71 24.70 -6.98
N LEU A 328 6.33 24.51 -8.25
CA LEU A 328 6.66 23.34 -9.07
C LEU A 328 7.71 23.74 -10.11
N ASP A 329 8.94 23.95 -9.66
CA ASP A 329 10.03 24.52 -10.47
C ASP A 329 10.68 23.51 -11.42
N THR A 330 10.36 22.21 -11.28
CA THR A 330 10.94 21.12 -12.07
C THR A 330 9.90 20.19 -12.67
N ALA A 331 10.23 19.56 -13.79
CA ALA A 331 9.36 18.57 -14.42
C ALA A 331 9.07 17.35 -13.53
N GLY A 332 10.02 16.96 -12.67
CA GLY A 332 9.83 15.90 -11.68
C GLY A 332 8.78 16.26 -10.63
N GLN A 333 8.82 17.49 -10.10
CA GLN A 333 7.80 17.99 -9.16
C GLN A 333 6.41 18.05 -9.79
N ALA A 334 6.30 18.50 -11.05
CA ALA A 334 5.03 18.53 -11.77
C ALA A 334 4.44 17.12 -11.99
N ARG A 335 5.27 16.13 -12.34
CA ARG A 335 4.84 14.72 -12.45
C ARG A 335 4.42 14.14 -11.10
N ALA A 336 5.16 14.44 -10.03
CA ALA A 336 4.80 14.02 -8.68
C ALA A 336 3.45 14.63 -8.26
N ALA A 337 3.25 15.93 -8.49
CA ALA A 337 2.00 16.63 -8.25
C ALA A 337 0.83 16.04 -9.06
N ALA A 338 1.03 15.73 -10.34
CA ALA A 338 0.03 15.06 -11.15
C ALA A 338 -0.35 13.67 -10.62
N LYS A 339 0.64 12.87 -10.18
CA LYS A 339 0.39 11.57 -9.54
C LYS A 339 -0.43 11.73 -8.26
N TRP A 340 -0.10 12.73 -7.43
CA TRP A 340 -0.83 13.05 -6.21
C TRP A 340 -2.27 13.48 -6.47
N LEU A 341 -2.51 14.36 -7.45
CA LEU A 341 -3.85 14.80 -7.83
C LEU A 341 -4.76 13.63 -8.22
N ARG A 342 -4.20 12.65 -8.95
CA ARG A 342 -4.89 11.40 -9.34
C ARG A 342 -4.98 10.34 -8.24
N THR A 343 -4.30 10.54 -7.11
CA THR A 343 -4.35 9.57 -6.02
C THR A 343 -5.69 9.63 -5.31
N GLN A 344 -6.45 8.56 -5.44
CA GLN A 344 -7.71 8.40 -4.75
C GLN A 344 -7.56 7.47 -3.53
N PHE A 345 -8.48 7.57 -2.58
CA PHE A 345 -8.51 6.76 -1.36
C PHE A 345 -9.91 6.19 -1.26
N ALA A 346 -10.04 4.96 -0.74
CA ALA A 346 -11.36 4.39 -0.55
C ALA A 346 -12.16 5.27 0.44
N PRO A 347 -13.45 5.53 0.16
CA PRO A 347 -14.32 6.27 1.07
C PRO A 347 -14.34 5.63 2.45
N THR A 348 -14.48 6.40 3.53
CA THR A 348 -14.63 5.84 4.88
C THR A 348 -16.09 5.51 5.17
N THR A 349 -16.33 4.46 5.96
CA THR A 349 -17.69 4.19 6.48
C THR A 349 -18.11 5.28 7.48
N PRO A 350 -19.41 5.46 7.78
CA PRO A 350 -19.86 6.46 8.76
C PRO A 350 -19.28 6.30 10.17
N VAL A 351 -18.81 5.09 10.51
CA VAL A 351 -18.16 4.76 11.78
C VAL A 351 -16.62 4.75 11.68
N GLY A 352 -16.06 5.09 10.52
CA GLY A 352 -14.62 5.20 10.28
C GLY A 352 -13.86 3.90 10.59
N ASN A 353 -12.90 3.97 11.51
CA ASN A 353 -12.17 2.82 12.05
C ASN A 353 -12.81 2.18 13.29
N TYR A 354 -14.11 2.40 13.50
CA TYR A 354 -14.92 1.91 14.61
C TYR A 354 -14.59 2.52 15.99
N ALA A 355 -13.46 3.22 16.12
CA ALA A 355 -13.01 3.84 17.35
C ALA A 355 -13.18 5.37 17.39
N LYS A 356 -14.03 5.95 16.51
CA LYS A 356 -14.22 7.41 16.40
C LYS A 356 -14.55 8.09 17.74
N LEU A 357 -15.45 7.49 18.53
CA LEU A 357 -15.84 8.01 19.86
C LEU A 357 -14.93 7.55 21.00
N LEU A 358 -13.94 6.72 20.70
CA LEU A 358 -13.00 6.16 21.66
C LEU A 358 -11.59 6.65 21.28
N PRO A 359 -11.22 7.91 21.52
CA PRO A 359 -9.82 8.28 21.40
C PRO A 359 -9.04 7.78 22.63
N GLN A 360 -7.70 7.73 22.52
CA GLN A 360 -6.85 7.36 23.66
C GLN A 360 -6.83 8.46 24.72
N GLU A 361 -6.75 9.71 24.28
CA GLU A 361 -6.93 10.89 25.10
C GLU A 361 -8.29 11.49 24.77
N TRP A 362 -9.02 11.93 25.78
CA TRP A 362 -10.35 12.49 25.58
C TRP A 362 -10.30 13.74 24.69
N ALA A 363 -11.21 13.80 23.72
CA ALA A 363 -11.43 14.98 22.89
C ALA A 363 -12.89 15.44 23.00
N ALA A 364 -13.12 16.73 22.78
CA ALA A 364 -14.47 17.30 22.67
C ALA A 364 -15.37 16.46 21.73
N GLY A 365 -16.58 16.13 22.17
CA GLY A 365 -17.53 15.33 21.40
C GLY A 365 -17.29 13.81 21.41
N THR A 366 -16.28 13.32 22.16
CA THR A 366 -15.98 11.88 22.32
C THR A 366 -16.31 11.37 23.72
N LEU A 367 -16.30 10.04 23.92
CA LEU A 367 -16.64 9.41 25.19
C LEU A 367 -15.62 9.74 26.28
N SER A 368 -16.06 10.40 27.33
CA SER A 368 -15.29 10.62 28.56
C SER A 368 -15.08 9.32 29.35
N ALA A 369 -14.22 9.36 30.37
CA ALA A 369 -14.01 8.21 31.25
C ALA A 369 -15.32 7.77 31.95
N SER A 370 -16.16 8.72 32.36
CA SER A 370 -17.48 8.43 32.94
C SER A 370 -18.45 7.85 31.93
N ASP A 371 -18.43 8.32 30.68
CA ASP A 371 -19.27 7.75 29.62
C ASP A 371 -18.88 6.30 29.33
N LYS A 372 -17.57 6.04 29.22
CA LYS A 372 -17.04 4.68 29.05
C LYS A 372 -17.49 3.76 30.19
N SER A 373 -17.37 4.21 31.44
CA SER A 373 -17.85 3.46 32.61
C SER A 373 -19.35 3.17 32.55
N THR A 374 -20.15 4.14 32.12
CA THR A 374 -21.60 3.99 31.98
C THR A 374 -21.93 2.96 30.91
N LEU A 375 -21.33 3.05 29.72
CA LEU A 375 -21.52 2.09 28.64
C LEU A 375 -21.10 0.67 29.04
N ILE A 376 -19.99 0.51 29.76
CA ILE A 376 -19.54 -0.78 30.30
C ILE A 376 -20.59 -1.35 31.26
N SER A 377 -21.15 -0.54 32.16
CA SER A 377 -22.14 -1.00 33.13
C SER A 377 -23.47 -1.43 32.50
N LEU A 378 -23.83 -0.85 31.35
CA LEU A 378 -25.03 -1.20 30.60
C LEU A 378 -24.86 -2.47 29.74
N ALA A 379 -23.61 -2.79 29.35
CA ALA A 379 -23.33 -3.90 28.47
C ALA A 379 -23.54 -5.26 29.17
N THR A 380 -24.31 -6.13 28.54
CA THR A 380 -24.58 -7.51 28.97
C THR A 380 -24.43 -8.46 27.78
N ASN A 381 -24.45 -9.77 28.04
CA ASN A 381 -24.45 -10.76 26.96
C ASN A 381 -25.72 -10.71 26.09
N GLN A 382 -26.81 -10.10 26.56
CA GLN A 382 -28.08 -10.00 25.83
C GLN A 382 -28.29 -8.61 25.20
N LYS A 383 -27.57 -7.58 25.66
CA LYS A 383 -27.75 -6.20 25.20
C LYS A 383 -26.44 -5.42 25.22
N TYR A 384 -26.14 -4.71 24.12
CA TYR A 384 -24.97 -3.83 23.93
C TYR A 384 -23.57 -4.48 24.02
N GLY A 385 -23.43 -5.70 24.53
CA GLY A 385 -22.14 -6.39 24.63
C GLY A 385 -21.75 -7.16 23.36
N ALA A 386 -20.47 -7.51 23.22
CA ALA A 386 -19.95 -8.19 22.03
C ALA A 386 -20.64 -9.52 21.69
N ASN A 387 -21.12 -10.24 22.70
CA ASN A 387 -21.81 -11.50 22.45
C ASN A 387 -23.16 -11.32 21.74
N THR A 388 -23.79 -10.14 21.80
CA THR A 388 -25.05 -9.89 21.08
C THR A 388 -24.91 -10.07 19.57
N ILE A 389 -23.70 -9.89 19.02
CA ILE A 389 -23.38 -10.13 17.61
C ILE A 389 -23.74 -11.56 17.19
N GLY A 390 -23.48 -12.56 18.03
CA GLY A 390 -23.72 -13.97 17.70
C GLY A 390 -25.11 -14.50 18.08
N ILE A 391 -25.93 -13.69 18.78
CA ILE A 391 -27.22 -14.09 19.35
C ILE A 391 -28.32 -13.09 19.01
N GLU A 392 -28.46 -11.97 19.72
CA GLU A 392 -29.60 -11.05 19.55
C GLU A 392 -29.51 -10.21 18.28
N LEU A 393 -28.41 -9.49 18.10
CA LEU A 393 -28.24 -8.52 17.01
C LEU A 393 -28.02 -9.23 15.65
N GLY A 394 -27.21 -10.29 15.64
CA GLY A 394 -26.85 -11.00 14.42
C GLY A 394 -27.54 -12.34 14.21
N ARG A 395 -28.66 -12.61 14.90
CA ARG A 395 -29.34 -13.92 14.86
C ARG A 395 -29.58 -14.45 13.46
N ARG A 396 -29.93 -13.59 12.51
CA ARG A 396 -30.28 -13.97 11.13
C ARG A 396 -29.20 -13.62 10.11
N ILE A 397 -28.17 -12.89 10.53
CA ILE A 397 -27.11 -12.38 9.64
C ILE A 397 -25.83 -13.20 9.88
N VAL A 398 -25.34 -13.18 11.12
CA VAL A 398 -24.04 -13.80 11.49
C VAL A 398 -24.17 -15.32 11.64
N THR A 399 -25.31 -15.84 12.08
CA THR A 399 -25.45 -17.28 12.35
C THR A 399 -25.57 -18.16 11.10
N GLN A 400 -25.81 -17.54 9.94
CA GLN A 400 -25.94 -18.22 8.64
C GLN A 400 -24.62 -18.24 7.84
N VAL A 401 -23.59 -17.55 8.34
CA VAL A 401 -22.30 -17.37 7.66
C VAL A 401 -21.21 -18.10 8.44
N ASP A 402 -20.35 -18.83 7.73
CA ASP A 402 -19.18 -19.47 8.36
C ASP A 402 -18.23 -18.41 8.95
N PRO A 403 -17.59 -18.64 10.12
CA PRO A 403 -16.67 -17.68 10.72
C PRO A 403 -15.57 -17.14 9.79
N GLN A 404 -15.05 -17.95 8.86
CA GLN A 404 -14.05 -17.50 7.88
C GLN A 404 -14.66 -16.55 6.85
N GLU A 405 -15.86 -16.85 6.38
CA GLU A 405 -16.59 -15.98 5.47
C GLU A 405 -17.01 -14.68 6.17
N ALA A 406 -17.36 -14.76 7.46
CA ALA A 406 -17.68 -13.60 8.28
C ALA A 406 -16.47 -12.67 8.45
N ALA A 407 -15.26 -13.23 8.59
CA ALA A 407 -14.02 -12.44 8.61
C ALA A 407 -13.77 -11.71 7.29
N ALA A 408 -14.01 -12.37 6.15
CA ALA A 408 -13.80 -11.79 4.82
C ALA A 408 -14.84 -10.71 4.46
N LYS A 409 -16.09 -10.86 4.94
CA LYS A 409 -17.22 -9.95 4.68
C LYS A 409 -17.54 -9.03 5.86
N ALA A 410 -16.61 -8.87 6.80
CA ALA A 410 -16.87 -8.22 8.08
C ALA A 410 -17.42 -6.79 7.97
N ASP A 411 -16.90 -5.96 7.05
CA ASP A 411 -17.43 -4.58 6.86
C ASP A 411 -18.89 -4.60 6.40
N GLN A 412 -19.26 -5.51 5.48
CA GLN A 412 -20.61 -5.64 4.94
C GLN A 412 -21.56 -6.13 6.04
N ILE A 413 -21.18 -7.21 6.72
CA ILE A 413 -21.99 -7.79 7.81
C ILE A 413 -22.17 -6.75 8.92
N TRP A 414 -21.13 -6.00 9.25
CA TRP A 414 -21.20 -4.98 10.29
C TRP A 414 -22.15 -3.82 9.92
N ASP A 415 -22.10 -3.32 8.68
CA ASP A 415 -23.04 -2.29 8.26
C ASP A 415 -24.48 -2.82 8.22
N GLU A 416 -24.70 -4.05 7.78
CA GLU A 416 -26.02 -4.70 7.81
C GLU A 416 -26.56 -4.80 9.24
N LEU A 417 -25.74 -5.26 10.20
CA LEU A 417 -26.09 -5.33 11.63
C LEU A 417 -26.48 -3.96 12.18
N LEU A 418 -25.67 -2.94 11.89
CA LEU A 418 -25.88 -1.57 12.37
C LEU A 418 -27.10 -0.89 11.74
N ASN A 419 -27.57 -1.34 10.58
CA ASN A 419 -28.78 -0.83 9.92
C ASN A 419 -30.07 -1.51 10.40
N THR A 420 -30.00 -2.53 11.26
CA THR A 420 -31.20 -3.15 11.82
C THR A 420 -31.98 -2.18 12.72
N PRO A 421 -33.33 -2.27 12.77
CA PRO A 421 -34.14 -1.46 13.67
C PRO A 421 -33.70 -1.58 15.14
N GLN A 422 -33.30 -2.78 15.55
CA GLN A 422 -32.80 -3.08 16.89
C GLN A 422 -31.48 -2.36 17.20
N ALA A 423 -30.50 -2.39 16.28
CA ALA A 423 -29.25 -1.62 16.45
C ALA A 423 -29.51 -0.12 16.56
N GLN A 424 -30.39 0.41 15.70
CA GLN A 424 -30.74 1.83 15.72
C GLN A 424 -31.43 2.23 17.02
N GLN A 425 -32.32 1.39 17.54
CA GLN A 425 -32.96 1.58 18.85
C GLN A 425 -31.93 1.54 19.98
N TRP A 426 -31.04 0.55 20.00
CA TRP A 426 -30.00 0.46 21.02
C TRP A 426 -29.06 1.66 21.02
N GLY A 427 -28.68 2.17 19.84
CA GLY A 427 -27.91 3.41 19.74
C GLY A 427 -28.63 4.62 20.36
N ARG A 428 -29.96 4.72 20.22
CA ARG A 428 -30.76 5.77 20.88
C ARG A 428 -30.79 5.60 22.40
N GLU A 429 -31.04 4.39 22.89
CA GLU A 429 -31.09 4.11 24.33
C GLU A 429 -29.75 4.43 25.01
N LEU A 430 -28.63 4.12 24.36
CA LEU A 430 -27.29 4.50 24.84
C LEU A 430 -27.10 6.01 24.85
N ALA A 431 -27.57 6.72 23.81
CA ALA A 431 -27.51 8.18 23.76
C ALA A 431 -28.30 8.84 24.90
N GLN A 432 -29.51 8.33 25.17
CA GLN A 432 -30.35 8.78 26.28
C GLN A 432 -29.67 8.55 27.63
N ALA A 433 -29.09 7.36 27.84
CA ALA A 433 -28.40 7.02 29.08
C ALA A 433 -27.19 7.93 29.35
N LEU A 434 -26.53 8.43 28.31
CA LEU A 434 -25.41 9.37 28.41
C LEU A 434 -25.83 10.85 28.47
N GLY A 435 -27.13 11.15 28.31
CA GLY A 435 -27.61 12.52 28.12
C GLY A 435 -27.00 13.19 26.88
N TRP A 436 -26.66 12.38 25.87
CA TRP A 436 -25.99 12.82 24.64
C TRP A 436 -26.75 13.97 23.99
N TYR A 437 -26.03 14.90 23.36
CA TYR A 437 -26.63 16.01 22.66
C TYR A 437 -27.69 15.52 21.66
N LYS A 438 -28.91 16.06 21.77
CA LYS A 438 -30.11 15.63 21.00
C LYS A 438 -30.52 14.16 21.18
N GLY A 439 -29.97 13.44 22.15
CA GLY A 439 -30.32 12.05 22.44
C GLY A 439 -31.72 11.86 23.05
N GLU A 440 -32.30 12.91 23.63
CA GLU A 440 -33.63 12.88 24.28
C GLU A 440 -34.81 13.05 23.30
N GLY A 441 -34.58 13.45 22.04
CA GLY A 441 -35.61 13.63 21.01
C GLY A 441 -35.64 12.52 19.96
N ASP A 442 -36.84 12.10 19.51
CA ASP A 442 -37.01 10.95 18.60
C ASP A 442 -36.49 11.18 17.16
N ASP A 443 -36.44 12.43 16.67
CA ASP A 443 -36.15 12.76 15.25
C ASP A 443 -34.82 13.50 14.98
N ASP A 444 -34.03 13.81 16.01
CA ASP A 444 -32.96 14.82 15.91
C ASP A 444 -31.51 14.29 15.91
N MET A 445 -31.28 13.04 16.30
CA MET A 445 -29.92 12.46 16.43
C MET A 445 -29.40 11.89 15.11
N ASP A 446 -28.11 12.05 14.83
CA ASP A 446 -27.49 11.52 13.61
C ASP A 446 -27.37 9.99 13.62
N ALA A 447 -27.62 9.35 12.48
CA ALA A 447 -27.54 7.89 12.35
C ALA A 447 -26.11 7.36 12.55
N ALA A 448 -25.07 8.10 12.15
CA ALA A 448 -23.69 7.69 12.33
C ALA A 448 -23.27 7.77 13.80
N GLU A 449 -23.79 8.74 14.56
CA GLU A 449 -23.57 8.82 16.01
C GLU A 449 -24.18 7.62 16.73
N ARG A 450 -25.44 7.26 16.42
CA ARG A 450 -26.09 6.06 17.00
C ARG A 450 -25.30 4.79 16.74
N LYS A 451 -24.86 4.61 15.48
CA LYS A 451 -24.02 3.49 15.07
C LYS A 451 -22.69 3.47 15.83
N SER A 452 -22.07 4.64 16.01
CA SER A 452 -20.79 4.78 16.70
C SER A 452 -20.91 4.50 18.21
N LEU A 453 -21.99 4.93 18.86
CA LEU A 453 -22.24 4.64 20.28
C LEU A 453 -22.42 3.13 20.53
N LEU A 454 -23.24 2.46 19.71
CA LEU A 454 -23.42 1.01 19.83
C LEU A 454 -22.10 0.26 19.56
N THR A 455 -21.36 0.66 18.53
CA THR A 455 -20.05 0.07 18.24
C THR A 455 -19.08 0.26 19.42
N SER A 456 -19.07 1.45 20.03
CA SER A 456 -18.23 1.76 21.17
C SER A 456 -18.60 0.94 22.41
N ALA A 457 -19.89 0.79 22.71
CA ALA A 457 -20.36 -0.04 23.82
C ALA A 457 -19.95 -1.51 23.64
N ILE A 458 -20.08 -2.03 22.42
CA ILE A 458 -19.65 -3.39 22.06
C ILE A 458 -18.15 -3.56 22.30
N MET A 459 -17.32 -2.63 21.82
CA MET A 459 -15.86 -2.70 22.01
C MET A 459 -15.46 -2.57 23.48
N LEU A 460 -16.09 -1.65 24.23
CA LEU A 460 -15.85 -1.43 25.66
C LEU A 460 -16.22 -2.65 26.51
N SER A 461 -17.24 -3.43 26.09
CA SER A 461 -17.61 -4.67 26.77
C SER A 461 -16.53 -5.77 26.70
N VAL A 462 -15.60 -5.66 25.74
CA VAL A 462 -14.47 -6.59 25.53
C VAL A 462 -13.20 -6.07 26.18
N ASP A 463 -12.92 -4.78 26.01
CA ASP A 463 -11.75 -4.12 26.59
C ASP A 463 -12.11 -2.71 27.09
N PRO A 464 -12.16 -2.49 28.42
CA PRO A 464 -12.42 -1.17 29.00
C PRO A 464 -11.44 -0.08 28.57
N ASN A 465 -10.23 -0.46 28.15
CA ASN A 465 -9.15 0.46 27.77
C ASN A 465 -9.08 0.71 26.26
N VAL A 466 -10.08 0.31 25.49
CA VAL A 466 -10.12 0.54 24.04
C VAL A 466 -10.18 2.04 23.69
N PRO A 467 -9.46 2.50 22.66
CA PRO A 467 -8.48 1.78 21.85
C PRO A 467 -7.13 1.67 22.57
N ALA A 468 -6.55 0.48 22.50
CA ALA A 468 -5.18 0.28 22.94
C ALA A 468 -4.18 0.98 21.99
N ALA A 469 -2.89 0.98 22.36
CA ALA A 469 -1.81 1.50 21.53
C ALA A 469 -1.77 0.80 20.16
N PRO A 470 -1.51 1.51 19.04
CA PRO A 470 -1.34 0.87 17.74
C PRO A 470 -0.28 -0.23 17.82
N GLY A 471 -0.62 -1.41 17.30
CA GLY A 471 0.10 -2.66 17.48
C GLY A 471 -0.38 -3.52 18.65
N SER A 472 -1.44 -3.12 19.36
CA SER A 472 -2.07 -3.91 20.42
C SER A 472 -3.59 -3.75 20.45
N ALA A 473 -4.29 -4.80 20.90
CA ALA A 473 -5.74 -4.79 21.08
C ALA A 473 -6.16 -5.81 22.15
N ALA A 474 -7.07 -5.43 23.06
CA ALA A 474 -7.62 -6.35 24.05
C ALA A 474 -6.54 -7.13 24.84
N GLY A 475 -5.40 -6.49 25.14
CA GLY A 475 -4.25 -7.11 25.80
C GLY A 475 -3.38 -8.03 24.93
N TYR A 476 -3.69 -8.20 23.65
CA TYR A 476 -2.85 -8.90 22.68
C TYR A 476 -1.88 -7.92 22.00
N GLN A 477 -0.61 -8.30 21.82
CA GLN A 477 0.39 -7.49 21.10
C GLN A 477 0.73 -8.14 19.75
N PHE A 478 0.52 -7.42 18.66
CA PHE A 478 0.70 -7.93 17.30
C PHE A 478 2.17 -7.98 16.89
N TYR A 479 2.93 -6.91 17.17
CA TYR A 479 4.33 -6.78 16.75
C TYR A 479 5.28 -7.15 17.90
N THR A 480 5.39 -8.46 18.15
CA THR A 480 6.29 -9.01 19.16
C THR A 480 7.33 -9.92 18.52
N PRO A 481 8.49 -10.12 19.16
CA PRO A 481 9.51 -11.04 18.63
C PRO A 481 9.00 -12.47 18.43
N ALA A 482 7.98 -12.90 19.18
CA ALA A 482 7.32 -14.20 19.00
C ALA A 482 6.46 -14.28 17.72
N ASN A 483 5.98 -13.14 17.21
CA ASN A 483 5.19 -13.05 15.98
C ASN A 483 6.03 -12.77 14.74
N MET A 484 7.30 -12.41 14.89
CA MET A 484 8.24 -12.22 13.77
C MET A 484 8.28 -13.46 12.87
N GLY A 485 8.16 -13.24 11.55
CA GLY A 485 8.20 -14.32 10.54
C GLY A 485 6.89 -15.11 10.39
N ARG A 486 5.90 -14.91 11.26
CA ARG A 486 4.57 -15.56 11.16
C ARG A 486 3.67 -14.84 10.16
N GLU A 487 2.82 -15.60 9.48
CA GLU A 487 1.82 -15.08 8.54
C GLU A 487 0.75 -14.27 9.29
N MET A 488 0.34 -13.12 8.72
CA MET A 488 -0.69 -12.24 9.32
C MET A 488 -2.01 -12.98 9.58
N GLY A 489 -2.43 -13.87 8.67
CA GLY A 489 -3.64 -14.68 8.83
C GLY A 489 -3.56 -15.63 10.04
N ALA A 490 -2.38 -16.19 10.33
CA ALA A 490 -2.17 -17.03 11.51
C ALA A 490 -2.22 -16.20 12.80
N VAL A 491 -1.61 -15.02 12.80
CA VAL A 491 -1.63 -14.11 13.97
C VAL A 491 -3.04 -13.54 14.22
N ARG A 492 -3.83 -13.28 13.16
CA ARG A 492 -5.25 -12.92 13.30
C ARG A 492 -6.06 -14.03 13.96
N LYS A 493 -5.87 -15.30 13.56
CA LYS A 493 -6.54 -16.45 14.19
C LYS A 493 -6.17 -16.61 15.67
N ASP A 494 -4.90 -16.37 16.02
CA ASP A 494 -4.48 -16.35 17.42
C ASP A 494 -5.15 -15.23 18.22
N PHE A 495 -5.33 -14.06 17.60
CA PHE A 495 -6.07 -12.96 18.23
C PHE A 495 -7.56 -13.29 18.42
N GLU A 496 -8.22 -13.89 17.42
CA GLU A 496 -9.60 -14.39 17.55
C GLU A 496 -9.71 -15.42 18.68
N LYS A 497 -8.76 -16.35 18.78
CA LYS A 497 -8.66 -17.30 19.89
C LYS A 497 -8.46 -16.61 21.23
N HIS A 498 -7.59 -15.59 21.29
CA HIS A 498 -7.38 -14.79 22.49
C HIS A 498 -8.65 -14.07 22.95
N LEU A 499 -9.44 -13.50 22.02
CA LEU A 499 -10.73 -12.89 22.35
C LEU A 499 -11.71 -13.91 22.97
N ILE A 500 -11.71 -15.15 22.48
CA ILE A 500 -12.55 -16.22 23.03
C ILE A 500 -12.06 -16.63 24.42
N GLU A 501 -10.78 -16.99 24.55
CA GLU A 501 -10.23 -17.61 25.76
C GLU A 501 -9.97 -16.62 26.90
N LYS A 502 -9.64 -15.36 26.57
CA LYS A 502 -9.21 -14.35 27.56
C LYS A 502 -10.21 -13.22 27.75
N LYS A 503 -11.10 -12.99 26.78
CA LYS A 503 -12.08 -11.89 26.81
C LYS A 503 -13.54 -12.34 26.81
N GLY A 504 -13.81 -13.65 26.77
CA GLY A 504 -15.17 -14.19 26.86
C GLY A 504 -16.06 -13.89 25.65
N VAL A 505 -15.45 -13.56 24.51
CA VAL A 505 -16.16 -13.35 23.24
C VAL A 505 -16.59 -14.72 22.68
N SER A 506 -17.82 -14.84 22.24
CA SER A 506 -18.33 -16.08 21.64
C SER A 506 -17.64 -16.38 20.32
N VAL A 507 -17.53 -17.67 19.97
CA VAL A 507 -16.91 -18.14 18.71
C VAL A 507 -17.53 -17.46 17.48
N ARG A 508 -18.84 -17.20 17.49
CA ARG A 508 -19.56 -16.54 16.40
C ARG A 508 -19.27 -15.03 16.30
N ALA A 509 -19.04 -14.37 17.43
CA ALA A 509 -18.74 -12.94 17.45
C ALA A 509 -17.26 -12.65 17.20
N ALA A 510 -16.36 -13.60 17.50
CA ALA A 510 -14.92 -13.38 17.49
C ALA A 510 -14.35 -12.79 16.17
N PRO A 511 -14.74 -13.27 14.96
CA PRO A 511 -14.21 -12.69 13.72
C PRO A 511 -14.58 -11.22 13.50
N LEU A 512 -15.82 -10.84 13.86
CA LEU A 512 -16.30 -9.46 13.73
C LEU A 512 -15.71 -8.56 14.81
N VAL A 513 -15.63 -9.03 16.06
CA VAL A 513 -14.96 -8.29 17.14
C VAL A 513 -13.49 -8.08 16.80
N ALA A 514 -12.80 -9.11 16.29
CA ALA A 514 -11.43 -8.98 15.83
C ALA A 514 -11.30 -7.91 14.74
N HIS A 515 -12.23 -7.87 13.77
CA HIS A 515 -12.26 -6.83 12.74
C HIS A 515 -12.39 -5.42 13.33
N LEU A 516 -13.28 -5.20 14.31
CA LEU A 516 -13.44 -3.89 14.97
C LEU A 516 -12.16 -3.42 15.65
N PHE A 517 -11.49 -4.30 16.39
CA PHE A 517 -10.24 -3.96 17.08
C PHE A 517 -9.06 -3.76 16.11
N LEU A 518 -8.93 -4.63 15.10
CA LEU A 518 -7.85 -4.53 14.11
C LEU A 518 -7.96 -3.23 13.28
N ALA A 519 -9.17 -2.73 13.04
CA ALA A 519 -9.41 -1.53 12.23
C ALA A 519 -8.69 -0.28 12.74
N HIS A 520 -8.45 -0.16 14.05
CA HIS A 520 -7.70 0.95 14.62
C HIS A 520 -6.33 0.53 15.20
N ALA A 521 -6.17 -0.75 15.56
CA ALA A 521 -4.94 -1.23 16.19
C ALA A 521 -3.87 -1.65 15.17
N ALA A 522 -4.28 -2.32 14.10
CA ALA A 522 -3.39 -2.91 13.10
C ALA A 522 -4.14 -3.08 11.76
N PRO A 523 -4.51 -1.97 11.09
CA PRO A 523 -5.40 -1.99 9.92
C PRO A 523 -4.84 -2.78 8.72
N GLU A 524 -3.53 -3.04 8.68
CA GLU A 524 -2.91 -3.88 7.65
C GLU A 524 -3.39 -5.34 7.67
N PHE A 525 -3.91 -5.83 8.81
CA PHE A 525 -4.49 -7.17 8.92
C PHE A 525 -5.88 -7.27 8.26
N LEU A 526 -6.45 -6.13 7.82
CA LEU A 526 -7.75 -6.04 7.19
C LEU A 526 -7.67 -5.72 5.69
N VAL A 527 -6.45 -5.69 5.14
CA VAL A 527 -6.22 -5.46 3.70
C VAL A 527 -6.76 -6.65 2.92
N LYS A 528 -7.56 -6.34 1.90
CA LYS A 528 -8.24 -7.33 1.08
C LYS A 528 -7.37 -7.75 -0.10
N PRO A 529 -7.49 -9.01 -0.56
CA PRO A 529 -6.81 -9.45 -1.78
C PRO A 529 -7.32 -8.66 -2.99
N ASP A 530 -6.46 -8.42 -3.97
CA ASP A 530 -6.84 -7.72 -5.19
C ASP A 530 -7.84 -8.54 -6.01
N GLN A 531 -9.09 -8.08 -6.09
CA GLN A 531 -10.14 -8.71 -6.89
C GLN A 531 -9.94 -8.51 -8.40
N GLN A 532 -9.01 -7.64 -8.82
CA GLN A 532 -8.60 -7.44 -10.21
C GLN A 532 -7.35 -8.24 -10.58
N ALA A 533 -6.89 -9.15 -9.71
CA ALA A 533 -5.70 -9.96 -9.96
C ALA A 533 -5.75 -10.67 -11.32
N SER A 534 -4.69 -10.53 -12.10
CA SER A 534 -4.59 -11.07 -13.45
C SER A 534 -4.85 -12.57 -13.49
N ALA A 535 -5.81 -12.99 -14.31
CA ALA A 535 -6.13 -14.40 -14.55
C ALA A 535 -4.96 -15.19 -15.16
N LYS A 536 -3.89 -14.51 -15.61
CA LYS A 536 -2.68 -15.11 -16.17
C LYS A 536 -1.65 -15.50 -15.11
N LEU A 537 -1.77 -15.01 -13.87
CA LEU A 537 -0.83 -15.33 -12.81
C LEU A 537 -1.07 -16.75 -12.24
N PRO A 538 -0.03 -17.60 -12.13
CA PRO A 538 -0.11 -18.82 -11.36
C PRO A 538 -0.49 -18.51 -9.91
N VAL A 539 -1.40 -19.29 -9.33
CA VAL A 539 -1.85 -19.15 -7.93
C VAL A 539 -0.70 -18.98 -6.91
N PRO A 540 0.45 -19.66 -7.04
CA PRO A 540 1.58 -19.45 -6.12
C PRO A 540 2.24 -18.06 -6.19
N LEU A 541 2.01 -17.29 -7.27
CA LEU A 541 2.55 -15.94 -7.47
C LEU A 541 1.58 -14.84 -7.09
N LEU A 542 0.31 -15.17 -6.81
CA LEU A 542 -0.67 -14.23 -6.27
C LEU A 542 -0.34 -13.93 -4.80
N GLN A 543 0.03 -12.69 -4.50
CA GLN A 543 0.26 -12.26 -3.13
C GLN A 543 -1.07 -12.14 -2.39
N SER A 544 -1.33 -13.09 -1.48
CA SER A 544 -2.45 -13.01 -0.56
C SER A 544 -2.03 -12.20 0.68
N PRO A 545 -2.78 -11.15 1.07
CA PRO A 545 -2.45 -10.36 2.26
C PRO A 545 -2.24 -11.21 3.51
N GLU A 546 -3.06 -12.24 3.72
CA GLU A 546 -2.96 -13.11 4.90
C GLU A 546 -1.62 -13.86 5.01
N LYS A 547 -0.95 -14.12 3.88
CA LYS A 547 0.32 -14.85 3.83
C LYS A 547 1.55 -13.96 4.02
N ILE A 548 1.36 -12.64 4.10
CA ILE A 548 2.46 -11.72 4.38
C ILE A 548 2.98 -12.00 5.80
N ARG A 549 4.30 -12.09 5.93
CA ARG A 549 4.95 -12.39 7.21
C ARG A 549 5.26 -11.12 7.98
N ILE A 550 4.93 -11.10 9.27
CA ILE A 550 5.20 -9.96 10.16
C ILE A 550 6.71 -9.70 10.23
N GLY A 551 7.09 -8.42 10.10
CA GLY A 551 8.49 -7.99 10.09
C GLY A 551 9.23 -8.20 8.77
N SER A 552 8.56 -8.74 7.74
CA SER A 552 9.10 -8.77 6.38
C SER A 552 9.01 -7.39 5.71
N PRO A 553 9.77 -7.14 4.62
CA PRO A 553 9.59 -5.95 3.81
C PRO A 553 8.17 -5.76 3.27
N ALA A 554 7.48 -6.84 2.89
CA ALA A 554 6.07 -6.80 2.48
C ALA A 554 5.17 -6.27 3.59
N TRP A 555 5.36 -6.76 4.81
CA TRP A 555 4.62 -6.27 5.97
C TRP A 555 4.90 -4.79 6.24
N MET A 556 6.16 -4.33 6.16
CA MET A 556 6.48 -2.91 6.35
C MET A 556 5.80 -2.02 5.32
N THR A 557 5.80 -2.43 4.05
CA THR A 557 5.16 -1.67 2.96
C THR A 557 3.66 -1.58 3.18
N VAL A 558 2.97 -2.70 3.43
CA VAL A 558 1.52 -2.67 3.63
C VAL A 558 1.14 -1.95 4.92
N SER A 559 1.90 -2.11 6.02
CA SER A 559 1.66 -1.41 7.29
C SER A 559 1.87 0.10 7.19
N LEU A 560 2.86 0.54 6.40
CA LEU A 560 3.05 1.95 6.08
C LEU A 560 1.95 2.45 5.14
N GLY A 561 1.65 1.70 4.07
CA GLY A 561 0.61 2.05 3.11
C GLY A 561 -0.75 2.21 3.79
N SER A 562 -1.13 1.31 4.70
CA SER A 562 -2.35 1.41 5.50
C SER A 562 -2.34 2.65 6.39
N ALA A 563 -1.21 2.97 7.03
CA ALA A 563 -1.09 4.19 7.83
C ALA A 563 -1.24 5.46 6.97
N LEU A 564 -0.59 5.50 5.81
CA LEU A 564 -0.71 6.62 4.86
C LEU A 564 -2.14 6.75 4.35
N ALA A 565 -2.79 5.64 4.01
CA ALA A 565 -4.19 5.62 3.57
C ALA A 565 -5.14 6.11 4.66
N ASP A 566 -4.98 5.69 5.91
CA ASP A 566 -5.85 6.16 7.00
C ASP A 566 -5.61 7.63 7.36
N VAL A 567 -4.37 8.09 7.27
CA VAL A 567 -4.00 9.49 7.55
C VAL A 567 -4.43 10.42 6.41
N TRP A 568 -4.31 10.00 5.15
CA TRP A 568 -4.65 10.83 3.98
C TRP A 568 -6.03 10.58 3.39
N GLY A 569 -6.63 9.42 3.63
CA GLY A 569 -7.97 9.03 3.18
C GLY A 569 -9.01 9.07 4.29
N GLY A 570 -8.59 9.18 5.56
CA GLY A 570 -9.47 9.21 6.72
C GLY A 570 -9.50 7.86 7.43
N ALA A 571 -9.84 7.86 8.72
CA ALA A 571 -9.76 6.68 9.55
C ALA A 571 -10.56 5.49 8.96
N GLY A 572 -9.86 4.42 8.60
CA GLY A 572 -10.44 3.21 8.00
C GLY A 572 -10.42 3.15 6.48
N ALA A 573 -9.91 4.16 5.78
CA ALA A 573 -9.79 4.16 4.32
C ALA A 573 -8.93 2.99 3.80
N SER A 574 -7.92 2.54 4.56
CA SER A 574 -7.05 1.45 4.12
C SER A 574 -7.79 0.12 3.90
N ARG A 575 -8.97 -0.09 4.52
CA ARG A 575 -9.74 -1.35 4.44
C ARG A 575 -10.43 -1.53 3.08
N GLY A 576 -10.67 -0.45 2.36
CA GLY A 576 -11.22 -0.49 0.99
C GLY A 576 -10.15 -0.54 -0.10
N MET A 577 -8.86 -0.55 0.26
CA MET A 577 -7.75 -0.51 -0.68
C MET A 577 -7.07 -1.89 -0.80
N SER A 578 -6.61 -2.21 -2.01
CA SER A 578 -5.85 -3.43 -2.29
C SER A 578 -4.37 -3.27 -1.91
N LEU A 579 -3.65 -4.39 -1.87
CA LEU A 579 -2.20 -4.38 -1.61
C LEU A 579 -1.44 -3.47 -2.59
N ASN A 580 -1.78 -3.53 -3.89
CA ASN A 580 -1.14 -2.73 -4.93
C ASN A 580 -1.38 -1.23 -4.72
N GLU A 581 -2.59 -0.86 -4.30
CA GLU A 581 -2.95 0.53 -4.04
C GLU A 581 -2.21 1.08 -2.82
N LEU A 582 -2.12 0.30 -1.74
CA LEU A 582 -1.37 0.66 -0.54
C LEU A 582 0.14 0.75 -0.80
N GLU A 583 0.70 -0.17 -1.59
CA GLU A 583 2.09 -0.11 -2.03
C GLU A 583 2.36 1.15 -2.87
N ALA A 584 1.43 1.51 -3.77
CA ALA A 584 1.55 2.70 -4.59
C ALA A 584 1.67 3.99 -3.76
N LEU A 585 1.05 4.04 -2.57
CA LEU A 585 1.18 5.14 -1.60
C LEU A 585 2.60 5.25 -1.04
N THR A 586 3.23 4.13 -0.69
CA THR A 586 4.60 4.12 -0.12
C THR A 586 5.68 4.54 -1.12
N THR A 587 5.37 4.48 -2.42
CA THR A 587 6.29 4.83 -3.49
C THR A 587 6.02 6.21 -4.10
N GLN A 588 5.04 6.95 -3.55
CA GLN A 588 4.79 8.33 -3.96
C GLN A 588 5.94 9.25 -3.58
N GLU A 589 6.27 10.14 -4.50
CA GLU A 589 7.24 11.19 -4.24
C GLU A 589 6.53 12.34 -3.55
N ALA A 590 7.08 12.79 -2.43
CA ALA A 590 6.54 13.94 -1.72
C ALA A 590 6.69 15.19 -2.59
N VAL A 591 5.60 15.94 -2.75
CA VAL A 591 5.61 17.24 -3.42
C VAL A 591 5.95 18.32 -2.41
N LEU A 592 5.45 18.15 -1.17
CA LEU A 592 5.62 19.08 -0.07
C LEU A 592 6.53 18.49 1.03
N PRO A 593 7.36 19.30 1.71
CA PRO A 593 8.17 18.84 2.85
C PRO A 593 7.36 18.16 3.96
N GLN A 594 6.14 18.63 4.20
CA GLN A 594 5.24 18.11 5.24
C GLN A 594 4.77 16.68 4.95
N GLN A 595 4.52 16.36 3.68
CA GLN A 595 4.17 15.01 3.24
C GLN A 595 5.34 14.05 3.50
N GLN A 596 6.56 14.51 3.21
CA GLN A 596 7.76 13.74 3.46
C GLN A 596 7.98 13.50 4.96
N ALA A 597 7.85 14.54 5.78
CA ALA A 597 7.98 14.45 7.22
C ALA A 597 6.95 13.47 7.82
N LEU A 598 5.71 13.52 7.34
CA LEU A 598 4.63 12.62 7.74
C LEU A 598 4.89 11.16 7.33
N ALA A 599 5.34 10.92 6.10
CA ALA A 599 5.66 9.57 5.65
C ALA A 599 6.85 8.99 6.45
N ILE A 600 7.81 9.84 6.80
CA ILE A 600 8.93 9.48 7.68
C ILE A 600 8.45 9.13 9.09
N ALA A 601 7.57 9.96 9.64
CA ALA A 601 6.97 9.77 10.95
C ALA A 601 6.33 8.38 11.10
N LEU A 602 5.43 8.05 10.17
CA LEU A 602 4.67 6.82 10.18
C LEU A 602 5.59 5.60 10.00
N GLY A 603 6.60 5.73 9.13
CA GLY A 603 7.59 4.68 8.90
C GLY A 603 8.51 4.40 10.11
N ALA A 604 8.84 5.44 10.89
CA ALA A 604 9.88 5.33 11.92
C ALA A 604 9.59 4.28 13.00
N LYS A 605 8.33 4.19 13.47
CA LYS A 605 7.93 3.18 14.45
C LYS A 605 7.90 1.77 13.88
N ARG A 606 7.53 1.59 12.60
CA ARG A 606 7.59 0.25 11.97
C ARG A 606 9.03 -0.23 11.87
N VAL A 607 9.97 0.66 11.57
CA VAL A 607 11.41 0.34 11.58
C VAL A 607 11.85 -0.11 12.97
N LEU A 608 11.44 0.60 14.03
CA LEU A 608 11.73 0.19 15.42
C LEU A 608 11.07 -1.14 15.79
N ASP A 609 9.80 -1.34 15.47
CA ASP A 609 9.08 -2.59 15.72
C ASP A 609 9.83 -3.76 15.06
N VAL A 610 10.32 -3.59 13.82
CA VAL A 610 11.17 -4.59 13.16
C VAL A 610 12.49 -4.77 13.88
N GLY A 611 13.18 -3.70 14.24
CA GLY A 611 14.45 -3.76 14.97
C GLY A 611 14.34 -4.54 16.28
N VAL A 612 13.24 -4.36 17.01
CA VAL A 612 12.93 -5.10 18.24
C VAL A 612 12.58 -6.57 17.94
N MET A 613 11.73 -6.81 16.94
CA MET A 613 11.34 -8.17 16.52
C MET A 613 12.53 -9.01 16.01
N THR A 614 13.50 -8.38 15.35
CA THR A 614 14.73 -9.02 14.86
C THR A 614 15.82 -9.12 15.92
N GLY A 615 15.73 -8.36 17.02
CA GLY A 615 16.76 -8.30 18.06
C GLY A 615 17.94 -7.39 17.72
N THR A 616 17.83 -6.58 16.66
CA THR A 616 18.82 -5.55 16.30
C THR A 616 18.79 -4.38 17.29
N VAL A 617 17.60 -4.09 17.83
CA VAL A 617 17.39 -3.10 18.89
C VAL A 617 16.86 -3.83 20.13
N PRO A 618 17.42 -3.58 21.32
CA PRO A 618 16.89 -4.15 22.54
C PRO A 618 15.48 -3.63 22.81
N ARG A 619 14.57 -4.52 23.22
CA ARG A 619 13.26 -4.11 23.72
C ARG A 619 13.46 -3.29 25.00
N ARG A 620 12.72 -2.20 25.12
CA ARG A 620 12.67 -1.37 26.32
C ARG A 620 11.27 -1.43 26.93
N SER A 621 11.19 -1.70 28.23
CA SER A 621 9.96 -1.84 29.00
C SER A 621 9.22 -0.52 29.18
N ASP A 622 9.95 0.60 29.18
CA ASP A 622 9.39 1.96 29.23
C ASP A 622 8.91 2.47 27.85
N GLY A 623 9.25 1.77 26.78
CA GLY A 623 8.90 2.13 25.40
C GLY A 623 9.64 3.34 24.85
N ASN A 624 10.67 3.85 25.54
CA ASN A 624 11.41 5.06 25.15
C ASN A 624 12.62 4.73 24.30
N TYR A 625 12.56 5.01 23.00
CA TYR A 625 13.65 4.76 22.06
C TYR A 625 14.43 6.05 21.74
N THR A 626 15.69 5.89 21.33
CA THR A 626 16.57 7.00 20.95
C THR A 626 16.75 7.07 19.42
N PRO A 627 17.19 8.21 18.87
CA PRO A 627 17.62 8.27 17.47
C PRO A 627 18.68 7.24 17.10
N GLY A 628 19.56 6.87 18.05
CA GLY A 628 20.55 5.81 17.87
C GLY A 628 19.92 4.42 17.73
N ASP A 629 18.90 4.11 18.53
CA ASP A 629 18.14 2.84 18.39
C ASP A 629 17.47 2.76 17.01
N TYR A 630 16.89 3.86 16.54
CA TYR A 630 16.32 3.93 15.20
C TYR A 630 17.36 3.68 14.10
N GLN A 631 18.54 4.29 14.22
CA GLN A 631 19.61 4.09 13.24
C GLN A 631 20.10 2.63 13.24
N LEU A 632 20.24 2.02 14.41
CA LEU A 632 20.57 0.59 14.53
C LEU A 632 19.53 -0.30 13.85
N ALA A 633 18.23 -0.06 14.09
CA ALA A 633 17.15 -0.79 13.43
C ALA A 633 17.21 -0.62 11.90
N SER A 634 17.35 0.63 11.43
CA SER A 634 17.41 0.93 9.99
C SER A 634 18.61 0.29 9.31
N ASP A 635 19.79 0.35 9.93
CA ASP A 635 21.01 -0.26 9.42
C ASP A 635 20.92 -1.79 9.41
N GLY A 636 20.29 -2.39 10.42
CA GLY A 636 20.02 -3.83 10.46
C GLY A 636 19.08 -4.30 9.35
N ILE A 637 17.98 -3.56 9.12
CA ILE A 637 17.06 -3.80 7.99
C ILE A 637 17.81 -3.67 6.67
N THR A 638 18.56 -2.58 6.49
CA THR A 638 19.33 -2.31 5.27
C THR A 638 20.31 -3.45 4.99
N ARG A 639 21.11 -3.85 6.00
CA ARG A 639 22.07 -4.96 5.89
C ARG A 639 21.39 -6.27 5.50
N ARG A 640 20.25 -6.60 6.11
CA ARG A 640 19.48 -7.82 5.79
C ARG A 640 18.95 -7.78 4.36
N SER A 641 18.38 -6.65 3.95
CA SER A 641 17.83 -6.46 2.61
C SER A 641 18.91 -6.50 1.52
N GLU A 642 20.01 -5.76 1.67
CA GLU A 642 21.11 -5.72 0.69
C GLU A 642 21.81 -7.08 0.56
N ALA A 643 22.03 -7.79 1.67
CA ALA A 643 22.66 -9.11 1.64
C ALA A 643 21.81 -10.15 0.92
N VAL A 644 20.48 -10.12 1.11
CA VAL A 644 19.57 -11.03 0.40
C VAL A 644 19.35 -10.62 -1.05
N GLU A 645 19.28 -9.31 -1.34
CA GLU A 645 19.27 -8.80 -2.72
C GLU A 645 20.46 -9.31 -3.50
N GLN A 646 21.67 -9.05 -3.01
CA GLN A 646 22.88 -9.46 -3.69
C GLN A 646 22.89 -10.98 -3.91
N SER A 647 22.35 -11.75 -2.95
CA SER A 647 22.29 -13.20 -3.08
C SER A 647 21.27 -13.67 -4.10
N VAL A 648 20.09 -13.05 -4.17
CA VAL A 648 19.08 -13.31 -5.21
C VAL A 648 19.61 -12.92 -6.59
N VAL A 649 20.28 -11.77 -6.68
CA VAL A 649 20.97 -11.31 -7.89
C VAL A 649 22.00 -12.35 -8.34
N THR A 650 22.88 -12.79 -7.46
CA THR A 650 23.91 -13.78 -7.81
C THR A 650 23.31 -15.14 -8.18
N LEU A 651 22.27 -15.62 -7.48
CA LEU A 651 21.64 -16.92 -7.77
C LEU A 651 20.78 -16.90 -9.03
N GLY A 652 20.22 -15.74 -9.36
CA GLY A 652 19.52 -15.49 -10.61
C GLY A 652 20.45 -15.17 -11.79
N THR A 653 21.76 -15.26 -11.62
CA THR A 653 22.72 -15.14 -12.72
C THR A 653 22.76 -16.45 -13.49
N ALA A 654 22.69 -16.40 -14.82
CA ALA A 654 22.80 -17.60 -15.65
C ALA A 654 24.23 -18.18 -15.58
N PRO A 655 24.40 -19.52 -15.67
CA PRO A 655 25.72 -20.12 -15.83
C PRO A 655 26.43 -19.55 -17.08
N PRO A 656 27.75 -19.36 -17.04
CA PRO A 656 28.48 -18.80 -18.17
C PRO A 656 28.43 -19.74 -19.38
N THR A 657 28.19 -19.19 -20.56
CA THR A 657 28.27 -19.86 -21.87
C THR A 657 29.40 -19.27 -22.70
N ARG A 658 29.90 -19.99 -23.71
CA ARG A 658 30.87 -19.43 -24.68
C ARG A 658 30.38 -18.10 -25.29
N SER A 659 29.08 -18.03 -25.60
CA SER A 659 28.42 -16.83 -26.12
C SER A 659 28.48 -15.65 -25.13
N SER A 660 28.12 -15.87 -23.86
CA SER A 660 28.15 -14.82 -22.84
C SER A 660 29.54 -14.27 -22.60
N LEU A 661 30.57 -15.12 -22.68
CA LEU A 661 31.97 -14.74 -22.56
C LEU A 661 32.45 -13.98 -23.80
N ALA A 662 32.10 -14.45 -25.00
CA ALA A 662 32.38 -13.79 -26.26
C ALA A 662 31.83 -12.36 -26.30
N ILE A 663 30.55 -12.18 -25.95
CA ILE A 663 29.90 -10.86 -25.85
C ILE A 663 30.66 -9.95 -24.87
N LYS A 664 30.98 -10.45 -23.68
CA LYS A 664 31.67 -9.67 -22.64
C LYS A 664 33.04 -9.18 -23.10
N ALA A 665 33.79 -10.03 -23.80
CA ALA A 665 35.10 -9.69 -24.32
C ALA A 665 35.00 -8.76 -25.56
N LEU A 666 34.05 -8.99 -26.47
CA LEU A 666 33.80 -8.13 -27.63
C LEU A 666 33.39 -6.71 -27.21
N LYS A 667 32.54 -6.54 -26.19
CA LYS A 667 32.17 -5.21 -25.67
C LYS A 667 33.36 -4.38 -25.20
N ARG A 668 34.34 -5.04 -24.58
CA ARG A 668 35.56 -4.36 -24.13
C ARG A 668 36.45 -3.97 -25.30
N ALA A 669 36.51 -4.81 -26.34
CA ALA A 669 37.29 -4.54 -27.55
C ALA A 669 36.61 -3.53 -28.50
N PHE A 670 35.27 -3.44 -28.46
CA PHE A 670 34.45 -2.63 -29.37
C PHE A 670 33.45 -1.74 -28.61
N PRO A 671 33.92 -0.75 -27.82
CA PRO A 671 33.04 0.12 -27.02
C PRO A 671 32.12 1.02 -27.87
N GLU A 672 32.40 1.19 -29.16
CA GLU A 672 31.59 1.95 -30.09
C GLU A 672 30.39 1.15 -30.60
N LEU A 673 30.48 -0.19 -30.64
CA LEU A 673 29.34 -1.00 -31.02
C LEU A 673 28.30 -0.94 -29.91
N THR A 674 27.07 -0.65 -30.29
CA THR A 674 25.95 -0.91 -29.41
C THR A 674 25.88 -2.40 -29.18
N ASP A 675 25.38 -2.72 -28.02
CA ASP A 675 24.87 -4.00 -27.65
C ASP A 675 24.22 -4.76 -28.84
N SER A 676 23.14 -4.24 -29.44
CA SER A 676 22.46 -4.95 -30.53
C SER A 676 23.37 -5.23 -31.72
N GLU A 677 24.27 -4.30 -32.05
CA GLU A 677 25.23 -4.51 -33.14
C GLU A 677 26.22 -5.63 -32.82
N ILE A 678 26.65 -5.81 -31.56
CA ILE A 678 27.54 -6.92 -31.20
C ILE A 678 26.87 -8.28 -31.47
N GLU A 679 25.58 -8.42 -31.15
CA GLU A 679 24.84 -9.67 -31.36
C GLU A 679 24.43 -9.93 -32.81
N THR A 680 24.15 -8.89 -33.59
CA THR A 680 23.56 -9.06 -34.92
C THR A 680 24.52 -8.78 -36.07
N VAL A 681 25.68 -8.16 -35.83
CA VAL A 681 26.65 -7.91 -36.91
C VAL A 681 27.17 -9.23 -37.44
N GLU A 682 26.99 -9.44 -38.73
CA GLU A 682 27.47 -10.62 -39.43
C GLU A 682 28.89 -10.40 -39.97
N VAL A 683 29.69 -11.45 -39.91
CA VAL A 683 31.05 -11.50 -40.47
C VAL A 683 31.10 -12.53 -41.59
N LYS A 684 31.89 -12.26 -42.63
CA LYS A 684 31.88 -13.07 -43.87
C LYS A 684 33.23 -13.72 -44.14
N LYS A 685 33.22 -14.99 -44.54
CA LYS A 685 34.45 -15.64 -45.06
C LYS A 685 34.76 -15.13 -46.47
N PRO A 686 36.04 -14.99 -46.85
CA PRO A 686 36.42 -14.64 -48.21
C PRO A 686 35.95 -15.74 -49.18
N PRO A 687 35.54 -15.37 -50.41
CA PRO A 687 35.10 -16.34 -51.41
C PRO A 687 36.26 -17.29 -51.79
N THR A 688 35.98 -18.59 -51.81
CA THR A 688 36.89 -19.63 -52.29
C THR A 688 36.57 -19.99 -53.75
N LYS A 689 37.50 -20.65 -54.46
CA LYS A 689 37.24 -21.15 -55.83
C LYS A 689 35.97 -22.04 -55.92
N TYR A 690 35.64 -22.74 -54.84
CA TYR A 690 34.44 -23.60 -54.74
C TYR A 690 33.15 -22.82 -54.40
N SER A 691 33.23 -21.69 -53.69
CA SER A 691 32.04 -20.85 -53.41
C SER A 691 31.58 -20.04 -54.62
N LEU A 692 32.49 -19.78 -55.57
CA LEU A 692 32.21 -19.09 -56.83
C LEU A 692 31.51 -20.00 -57.87
N SER A 693 31.61 -21.33 -57.72
CA SER A 693 31.03 -22.31 -58.66
C SER A 693 29.67 -22.86 -58.22
N GLY A 694 29.08 -22.36 -57.13
CA GLY A 694 27.70 -22.68 -56.71
C GLY A 694 27.45 -24.10 -56.18
N VAL A 695 28.48 -24.94 -56.01
CA VAL A 695 28.32 -26.32 -55.53
C VAL A 695 28.77 -26.39 -54.06
N GLY A 696 27.81 -26.55 -53.15
CA GLY A 696 28.05 -26.97 -51.75
C GLY A 696 28.35 -25.86 -50.74
N THR A 697 27.71 -24.69 -50.80
CA THR A 697 27.86 -23.67 -49.74
C THR A 697 26.71 -23.71 -48.74
N ASN A 698 27.01 -24.09 -47.50
CA ASN A 698 26.25 -23.63 -46.35
C ASN A 698 26.67 -22.16 -46.12
N THR A 699 26.03 -21.21 -46.80
CA THR A 699 26.17 -19.76 -46.61
C THR A 699 25.54 -19.32 -45.29
N LYS A 700 25.86 -19.99 -44.19
CA LYS A 700 25.39 -19.53 -42.87
C LYS A 700 26.25 -18.34 -42.47
N TRP A 701 25.65 -17.14 -42.54
CA TRP A 701 26.21 -15.94 -41.93
C TRP A 701 26.44 -16.23 -40.46
N LEU A 702 27.67 -16.01 -39.99
CA LEU A 702 27.99 -16.09 -38.56
C LEU A 702 27.87 -14.68 -38.02
N THR A 703 27.19 -14.53 -36.89
CA THR A 703 27.29 -13.29 -36.12
C THR A 703 28.72 -13.15 -35.58
N LEU A 704 29.16 -11.93 -35.30
CA LEU A 704 30.47 -11.66 -34.70
C LEU A 704 30.66 -12.42 -33.38
N VAL A 705 29.57 -12.57 -32.61
CA VAL A 705 29.54 -13.37 -31.37
C VAL A 705 29.70 -14.85 -31.66
N GLU A 706 28.98 -15.41 -32.65
CA GLU A 706 29.13 -16.81 -33.05
C GLU A 706 30.55 -17.11 -33.51
N ALA A 707 31.09 -16.30 -34.42
CA ALA A 707 32.44 -16.48 -34.93
C ALA A 707 33.50 -16.46 -33.81
N TYR A 708 33.35 -15.59 -32.81
CA TYR A 708 34.27 -15.57 -31.68
C TYR A 708 34.07 -16.74 -30.71
N ALA A 709 32.82 -17.06 -30.39
CA ALA A 709 32.47 -18.13 -29.45
C ALA A 709 32.88 -19.53 -29.97
N THR A 710 32.84 -19.76 -31.28
CA THR A 710 33.27 -21.01 -31.92
C THR A 710 34.77 -21.09 -32.17
N GLY A 711 35.47 -19.95 -32.15
CA GLY A 711 36.90 -19.84 -32.47
C GLY A 711 37.19 -19.49 -33.94
N GLU A 712 36.17 -19.43 -34.81
CA GLU A 712 36.32 -19.08 -36.23
C GLU A 712 36.92 -17.68 -36.45
N LEU A 713 36.71 -16.75 -35.51
CA LEU A 713 37.29 -15.40 -35.53
C LEU A 713 38.82 -15.42 -35.45
N HIS A 714 39.41 -16.47 -34.87
CA HIS A 714 40.85 -16.65 -34.72
C HIS A 714 41.43 -17.58 -35.80
N GLU A 715 40.63 -18.51 -36.32
CA GLU A 715 41.07 -19.51 -37.29
C GLU A 715 40.98 -19.04 -38.75
N SER A 716 40.13 -18.06 -39.04
CA SER A 716 39.89 -17.56 -40.40
C SER A 716 39.90 -16.04 -40.45
N TRP A 717 40.41 -15.49 -41.55
CA TRP A 717 40.20 -14.06 -41.84
C TRP A 717 38.74 -13.84 -42.25
N LEU A 718 38.07 -12.87 -41.63
CA LEU A 718 36.67 -12.56 -41.83
C LEU A 718 36.51 -11.09 -42.25
N SER A 719 35.72 -10.83 -43.30
CA SER A 719 35.36 -9.48 -43.67
C SER A 719 34.27 -8.93 -42.75
N PHE A 720 34.47 -7.68 -42.35
CA PHE A 720 33.66 -6.94 -41.41
C PHE A 720 33.38 -5.55 -42.00
N THR A 721 32.10 -5.24 -42.14
CA THR A 721 31.64 -3.98 -42.73
C THR A 721 30.78 -3.25 -41.71
N HIS A 722 31.23 -2.09 -41.26
CA HIS A 722 30.51 -1.28 -40.27
C HIS A 722 30.72 0.22 -40.52
N PRO A 723 29.70 1.08 -40.37
CA PRO A 723 29.81 2.52 -40.67
C PRO A 723 30.80 3.27 -39.75
N ARG A 724 31.10 2.71 -38.56
CA ARG A 724 31.93 3.38 -37.54
C ARG A 724 33.30 2.74 -37.31
N ILE A 725 33.57 1.56 -37.88
CA ILE A 725 34.78 0.78 -37.58
C ILE A 725 35.31 0.20 -38.88
N THR A 726 36.57 0.49 -39.21
CA THR A 726 37.23 -0.02 -40.42
C THR A 726 37.72 -1.46 -40.23
N GLN A 727 37.89 -2.21 -41.33
CA GLN A 727 38.46 -3.58 -41.29
C GLN A 727 39.82 -3.63 -40.58
N ALA A 728 40.70 -2.64 -40.79
CA ALA A 728 42.02 -2.63 -40.15
C ALA A 728 41.92 -2.44 -38.62
N GLN A 729 40.99 -1.59 -38.14
CA GLN A 729 40.72 -1.43 -36.71
C GLN A 729 40.09 -2.68 -36.10
N PHE A 730 39.20 -3.33 -36.85
CA PHE A 730 38.60 -4.61 -36.47
C PHE A 730 39.65 -5.71 -36.32
N ASP A 731 40.49 -5.92 -37.34
CA ASP A 731 41.58 -6.91 -37.33
C ASP A 731 42.59 -6.65 -36.20
N ALA A 732 42.92 -5.39 -35.93
CA ALA A 732 43.81 -5.01 -34.82
C ALA A 732 43.21 -5.36 -33.44
N ARG A 733 41.91 -5.15 -33.25
CA ARG A 733 41.20 -5.43 -31.99
C ARG A 733 40.99 -6.93 -31.79
N ILE A 734 40.68 -7.69 -32.84
CA ILE A 734 40.56 -9.15 -32.75
C ILE A 734 41.85 -9.79 -32.23
N LYS A 735 43.02 -9.31 -32.67
CA LYS A 735 44.32 -9.82 -32.20
C LYS A 735 44.54 -9.68 -30.69
N THR A 736 43.80 -8.79 -30.02
CA THR A 736 43.86 -8.60 -28.56
C THR A 736 42.88 -9.49 -27.81
N LEU A 737 41.95 -10.15 -28.50
CA LEU A 737 40.97 -11.05 -27.90
C LEU A 737 41.57 -12.44 -27.69
N GLU A 738 41.52 -12.94 -26.47
CA GLU A 738 41.94 -14.31 -26.15
C GLU A 738 40.89 -15.35 -26.62
N PRO A 739 41.28 -16.59 -26.93
CA PRO A 739 40.33 -17.66 -27.28
C PRO A 739 39.36 -18.01 -26.13
N ILE A 740 38.06 -18.04 -26.43
CA ILE A 740 37.01 -18.29 -25.44
C ILE A 740 37.13 -19.68 -24.78
N ALA A 741 37.56 -20.70 -25.54
CA ALA A 741 37.69 -22.07 -25.04
C ALA A 741 38.57 -22.18 -23.78
N GLY A 742 39.63 -21.36 -23.68
CA GLY A 742 40.52 -21.33 -22.50
C GLY A 742 39.92 -20.63 -21.28
N GLN A 743 38.89 -19.81 -21.47
CA GLN A 743 38.29 -18.99 -20.41
C GLN A 743 37.09 -19.66 -19.73
N VAL A 744 36.42 -20.61 -20.40
CA VAL A 744 35.20 -21.28 -19.91
C VAL A 744 35.42 -21.91 -18.53
N GLY A 745 36.50 -22.68 -18.35
CA GLY A 745 36.78 -23.36 -17.08
C GLY A 745 36.97 -22.40 -15.91
N GLY A 746 37.62 -21.26 -16.13
CA GLY A 746 37.79 -20.20 -15.13
C GLY A 746 36.48 -19.47 -14.83
N ALA A 747 35.68 -19.17 -15.86
CA ALA A 747 34.38 -18.53 -15.69
C ALA A 747 33.38 -19.41 -14.93
N VAL A 748 33.32 -20.71 -15.22
CA VAL A 748 32.47 -21.66 -14.47
C VAL A 748 32.92 -21.75 -13.01
N ASN A 749 34.23 -21.76 -12.74
CA ASN A 749 34.75 -21.75 -11.37
C ASN A 749 34.33 -20.48 -10.62
N GLN A 750 34.41 -19.32 -11.27
CA GLN A 750 33.97 -18.05 -10.68
C GLN A 750 32.46 -18.07 -10.40
N TYR A 751 31.64 -18.50 -11.37
CA TYR A 751 30.20 -18.63 -11.21
C TYR A 751 29.82 -19.53 -10.02
N LEU A 752 30.45 -20.71 -9.91
CA LEU A 752 30.24 -21.62 -8.79
C LEU A 752 30.69 -21.02 -7.46
N SER A 753 31.77 -20.23 -7.46
CA SER A 753 32.24 -19.49 -6.29
C SER A 753 31.24 -18.41 -5.87
N ASP A 754 30.68 -17.67 -6.82
CA ASP A 754 29.72 -16.59 -6.58
C ASP A 754 28.40 -17.16 -6.03
N VAL A 755 27.86 -18.21 -6.67
CA VAL A 755 26.68 -18.95 -6.18
C VAL A 755 26.91 -19.46 -4.75
N LYS A 756 28.08 -20.03 -4.47
CA LYS A 756 28.44 -20.47 -3.12
C LYS A 756 28.53 -19.29 -2.14
N GLY A 757 29.06 -18.16 -2.57
CA GLY A 757 29.18 -16.93 -1.78
C GLY A 757 27.85 -16.26 -1.45
N ALA A 758 26.81 -16.51 -2.25
CA ALA A 758 25.45 -16.00 -2.05
C ALA A 758 24.62 -16.82 -1.04
N MET A 759 24.87 -18.13 -0.92
CA MET A 759 24.09 -19.01 -0.03
C MET A 759 24.06 -18.57 1.45
N PRO A 760 25.15 -18.10 2.08
CA PRO A 760 25.14 -17.71 3.49
C PRO A 760 24.04 -16.71 3.87
N SER A 761 23.78 -15.70 3.05
CA SER A 761 22.76 -14.68 3.35
C SER A 761 21.35 -15.26 3.32
N LEU A 762 21.07 -16.16 2.37
CA LEU A 762 19.81 -16.88 2.32
C LEU A 762 19.65 -17.82 3.52
N MET A 763 20.72 -18.51 3.92
CA MET A 763 20.69 -19.38 5.10
C MET A 763 20.45 -18.58 6.38
N LYS A 764 21.10 -17.41 6.53
CA LYS A 764 20.83 -16.47 7.63
C LYS A 764 19.38 -16.01 7.66
N MET A 765 18.81 -15.72 6.49
CA MET A 765 17.41 -15.35 6.35
C MET A 765 16.50 -16.47 6.88
N THR A 766 16.72 -17.72 6.44
CA THR A 766 15.95 -18.88 6.92
C THR A 766 16.04 -19.07 8.44
N LEU A 767 17.24 -18.94 9.03
CA LEU A 767 17.42 -19.06 10.47
C LEU A 767 16.73 -17.90 11.23
N ALA A 768 16.78 -16.69 10.68
CA ALA A 768 16.17 -15.50 11.28
C ALA A 768 14.65 -15.54 11.28
N ASP A 769 14.02 -16.29 10.36
CA ASP A 769 12.56 -16.45 10.28
C ASP A 769 12.02 -17.59 11.18
N LEU A 770 12.89 -18.26 11.95
CA LEU A 770 12.46 -19.29 12.91
C LEU A 770 11.71 -18.67 14.10
N PRO A 771 10.80 -19.45 14.74
CA PRO A 771 10.18 -19.05 16.00
C PRO A 771 11.20 -18.61 17.04
N LEU A 772 10.85 -17.60 17.84
CA LEU A 772 11.76 -16.97 18.81
C LEU A 772 12.44 -17.99 19.73
N ASP A 773 11.68 -18.94 20.27
CA ASP A 773 12.19 -19.97 21.18
C ASP A 773 13.23 -20.89 20.52
N VAL A 774 13.13 -21.09 19.20
CA VAL A 774 14.13 -21.82 18.41
C VAL A 774 15.37 -20.95 18.18
N ARG A 775 15.19 -19.66 17.83
CA ARG A 775 16.30 -18.71 17.64
C ARG A 775 17.14 -18.57 18.92
N GLN A 776 16.48 -18.44 20.06
CA GLN A 776 17.12 -18.39 21.39
C GLN A 776 17.90 -19.69 21.68
N ALA A 777 17.32 -20.85 21.39
CA ALA A 777 18.00 -22.13 21.55
C ALA A 777 19.21 -22.28 20.63
N ILE A 778 19.16 -21.75 19.41
CA ILE A 778 20.29 -21.74 18.47
C ILE A 778 21.43 -20.86 19.00
N GLU A 779 21.11 -19.67 19.52
CA GLU A 779 22.10 -18.69 19.97
C GLU A 779 22.82 -19.15 21.25
N TRP A 780 22.05 -19.54 22.26
CA TRP A 780 22.58 -19.84 23.61
C TRP A 780 22.72 -21.33 23.90
N GLY A 781 22.29 -22.20 23.00
CA GLY A 781 22.44 -23.65 23.11
C GLY A 781 23.67 -24.20 22.41
N ASP A 782 24.00 -25.43 22.80
CA ASP A 782 25.02 -26.22 22.11
C ASP A 782 24.44 -26.81 20.83
N VAL A 783 25.04 -26.47 19.68
CA VAL A 783 24.57 -26.90 18.37
C VAL A 783 25.51 -27.95 17.78
N GLN A 784 24.93 -29.05 17.33
CA GLN A 784 25.62 -30.13 16.63
C GLN A 784 25.00 -30.31 15.26
N VAL A 785 25.82 -30.26 14.21
CA VAL A 785 25.39 -30.48 12.82
C VAL A 785 25.65 -31.94 12.46
N TYR A 786 24.66 -32.59 11.86
CA TYR A 786 24.76 -33.95 11.34
C TYR A 786 24.37 -34.02 9.87
N ARG A 787 24.97 -34.97 9.14
CA ARG A 787 24.65 -35.27 7.75
C ARG A 787 24.22 -36.72 7.57
N LEU A 788 23.49 -36.97 6.48
CA LEU A 788 23.04 -38.30 6.09
C LEU A 788 23.79 -38.80 4.85
N ARG A 789 24.04 -40.10 4.78
CA ARG A 789 24.47 -40.80 3.56
C ARG A 789 23.88 -42.20 3.49
N ARG A 790 23.79 -42.76 2.28
CA ARG A 790 23.57 -44.19 2.04
C ARG A 790 24.85 -44.98 2.22
N GLU A 791 24.68 -46.29 2.33
CA GLU A 791 25.77 -47.26 2.27
C GLU A 791 26.43 -47.22 0.88
N THR A 792 27.75 -47.38 0.83
CA THR A 792 28.52 -47.45 -0.43
C THR A 792 28.56 -48.86 -1.02
N GLY A 793 28.28 -49.88 -0.19
CA GLY A 793 28.56 -51.28 -0.49
C GLY A 793 30.05 -51.63 -0.47
N GLU A 794 30.92 -50.70 -0.06
CA GLU A 794 32.36 -50.89 0.02
C GLU A 794 32.77 -51.39 1.40
N THR A 795 33.90 -52.10 1.49
CA THR A 795 34.45 -52.48 2.80
C THR A 795 34.84 -51.21 3.58
N GLN A 796 34.87 -51.29 4.90
CA GLN A 796 35.17 -50.16 5.79
C GLN A 796 36.48 -49.45 5.42
N SER A 797 37.52 -50.21 5.04
CA SER A 797 38.79 -49.66 4.58
C SER A 797 38.64 -48.90 3.26
N GLN A 798 37.91 -49.46 2.29
CA GLN A 798 37.64 -48.82 1.01
C GLN A 798 36.79 -47.55 1.17
N ASP A 799 35.75 -47.59 2.02
CA ASP A 799 34.89 -46.45 2.34
C ASP A 799 35.70 -45.28 2.97
N ALA A 800 36.80 -45.57 3.67
CA ALA A 800 37.69 -44.57 4.26
C ALA A 800 38.81 -44.05 3.31
N ASN A 801 39.07 -44.73 2.19
CA ASN A 801 40.19 -44.42 1.30
C ASN A 801 39.84 -43.35 0.23
N LYS A 802 40.87 -42.72 -0.36
CA LYS A 802 40.68 -41.83 -1.52
C LYS A 802 40.09 -42.61 -2.70
N GLY A 803 39.12 -42.02 -3.40
CA GLY A 803 38.42 -42.65 -4.54
C GLY A 803 37.18 -43.48 -4.15
N ASN A 804 36.76 -43.44 -2.89
CA ASN A 804 35.55 -44.11 -2.40
C ASN A 804 34.24 -43.59 -3.04
N LYS A 805 33.14 -44.33 -2.81
CA LYS A 805 31.79 -43.96 -3.26
C LYS A 805 31.00 -43.10 -2.27
N VAL A 806 31.63 -42.60 -1.19
CA VAL A 806 30.94 -41.85 -0.12
C VAL A 806 30.34 -40.55 -0.67
N ALA A 807 31.03 -39.86 -1.56
CA ALA A 807 30.55 -38.61 -2.15
C ALA A 807 29.26 -38.80 -2.96
N GLN A 808 29.17 -39.87 -3.75
CA GLN A 808 28.00 -40.20 -4.58
C GLN A 808 26.79 -40.59 -3.73
N ASN A 809 27.01 -41.17 -2.56
CA ASN A 809 25.96 -41.65 -1.66
C ASN A 809 25.59 -40.64 -0.57
N ARG A 810 26.09 -39.39 -0.63
CA ARG A 810 25.83 -38.37 0.38
C ARG A 810 24.54 -37.59 0.10
N GLY A 811 23.84 -37.23 1.17
CA GLY A 811 22.72 -36.29 1.14
C GLY A 811 23.21 -34.84 1.18
N TRP A 812 23.59 -34.30 0.02
CA TRP A 812 24.19 -32.96 -0.11
C TRP A 812 23.25 -31.80 0.23
N TYR A 813 21.94 -32.01 0.13
CA TYR A 813 20.94 -30.93 0.19
C TYR A 813 20.30 -30.73 1.56
N GLY A 814 20.56 -31.64 2.52
CA GLY A 814 19.94 -31.56 3.85
C GLY A 814 20.87 -31.96 5.00
N VAL A 815 20.71 -31.29 6.14
CA VAL A 815 21.43 -31.54 7.40
C VAL A 815 20.47 -31.61 8.58
N LEU A 816 20.91 -32.19 9.70
CA LEU A 816 20.19 -32.12 10.97
C LEU A 816 20.94 -31.19 11.94
N LEU A 817 20.21 -30.28 12.57
CA LEU A 817 20.70 -29.43 13.66
C LEU A 817 20.15 -29.97 14.97
N ARG A 818 21.02 -30.53 15.81
CA ARG A 818 20.66 -30.97 17.16
C ARG A 818 21.11 -29.91 18.15
N ILE A 819 20.16 -29.32 18.85
CA ILE A 819 20.36 -28.16 19.72
C ILE A 819 20.05 -28.57 21.16
N LYS A 820 20.98 -28.36 22.08
CA LYS A 820 20.77 -28.57 23.52
C LYS A 820 20.73 -27.22 24.22
N TYR A 821 19.59 -26.90 24.82
CA TYR A 821 19.37 -25.64 25.53
C TYR A 821 18.41 -25.86 26.69
N GLU A 822 18.74 -25.38 27.90
CA GLU A 822 17.92 -25.50 29.13
C GLU A 822 17.42 -26.94 29.40
N GLY A 823 18.30 -27.93 29.24
CA GLY A 823 17.96 -29.35 29.45
C GLY A 823 17.07 -29.98 28.37
N LYS A 824 16.61 -29.21 27.38
CA LYS A 824 15.82 -29.68 26.24
C LYS A 824 16.72 -29.93 25.03
N THR A 825 16.45 -31.02 24.31
CA THR A 825 17.09 -31.31 23.02
C THR A 825 16.08 -31.08 21.89
N ARG A 826 16.37 -30.14 20.98
CA ARG A 826 15.62 -29.94 19.75
C ARG A 826 16.37 -30.52 18.56
N THR A 827 15.64 -31.06 17.59
CA THR A 827 16.22 -31.56 16.34
C THR A 827 15.51 -30.91 15.17
N LEU A 828 16.24 -30.09 14.41
CA LEU A 828 15.75 -29.45 13.20
C LEU A 828 16.31 -30.19 11.98
N GLU A 829 15.46 -30.47 10.99
CA GLU A 829 15.88 -30.95 9.67
C GLU A 829 15.89 -29.76 8.72
N TYR A 830 17.06 -29.41 8.19
CA TYR A 830 17.30 -28.19 7.42
C TYR A 830 17.76 -28.50 6.00
N PHE A 831 17.07 -27.91 5.02
CA PHE A 831 17.39 -27.94 3.60
C PHE A 831 17.79 -26.54 3.12
N PRO A 832 19.09 -26.20 3.06
CA PRO A 832 19.56 -24.85 2.74
C PRO A 832 19.13 -24.33 1.37
N THR A 833 19.09 -25.20 0.36
CA THR A 833 18.76 -24.83 -1.03
C THR A 833 17.31 -24.41 -1.18
N SER A 834 16.41 -25.09 -0.48
CA SER A 834 14.98 -24.80 -0.52
C SER A 834 14.52 -23.81 0.56
N GLY A 835 15.44 -23.37 1.44
CA GLY A 835 15.12 -22.51 2.59
C GLY A 835 14.17 -23.15 3.60
N THR A 836 14.06 -24.48 3.63
CA THR A 836 13.06 -25.19 4.44
C THR A 836 13.69 -25.74 5.72
N ILE A 837 13.10 -25.42 6.89
CA ILE A 837 13.43 -26.02 8.17
C ILE A 837 12.19 -26.70 8.76
N ILE A 838 12.33 -27.94 9.18
CA ILE A 838 11.28 -28.73 9.84
C ILE A 838 11.74 -29.01 11.27
N ASP A 839 10.94 -28.59 12.26
CA ASP A 839 11.16 -29.01 13.64
C ASP A 839 10.70 -30.46 13.83
N ARG A 840 11.66 -31.37 13.94
CA ARG A 840 11.42 -32.80 14.12
C ARG A 840 11.30 -33.19 15.59
N THR A 841 11.39 -32.25 16.54
CA THR A 841 11.42 -32.54 17.98
C THR A 841 10.21 -33.36 18.43
N ALA A 842 8.99 -32.96 18.04
CA ALA A 842 7.78 -33.70 18.40
C ALA A 842 7.70 -35.07 17.70
N SER A 843 8.02 -35.14 16.41
CA SER A 843 7.93 -36.40 15.62
C SER A 843 9.01 -37.43 15.97
N LEU A 844 10.07 -37.00 16.65
CA LEU A 844 11.18 -37.83 17.15
C LEU A 844 11.10 -38.11 18.66
N ALA A 845 10.10 -37.58 19.36
CA ALA A 845 9.92 -37.84 20.78
C ALA A 845 9.83 -39.37 21.03
N GLY A 846 10.66 -39.87 21.96
CA GLY A 846 10.74 -41.31 22.28
C GLY A 846 11.51 -42.18 21.26
N LYS A 847 11.94 -41.63 20.12
CA LYS A 847 12.74 -42.38 19.12
C LYS A 847 14.24 -42.23 19.39
N LYS A 848 14.98 -43.34 19.31
CA LYS A 848 16.45 -43.33 19.43
C LYS A 848 17.09 -43.15 18.05
N LEU A 849 17.71 -42.00 17.81
CA LEU A 849 18.53 -41.77 16.62
C LEU A 849 19.90 -42.42 16.80
N ASP A 850 20.37 -43.11 15.75
CA ASP A 850 21.76 -43.60 15.70
C ASP A 850 22.67 -42.51 15.14
N LEU A 851 23.37 -41.82 16.04
CA LEU A 851 24.24 -40.69 15.71
C LEU A 851 25.72 -41.10 15.64
N ASN A 852 26.03 -42.40 15.69
CA ASN A 852 27.38 -42.94 15.84
C ASN A 852 28.11 -43.23 14.52
N GLY A 853 27.60 -42.73 13.39
CA GLY A 853 28.26 -42.94 12.10
C GLY A 853 27.98 -44.30 11.46
N GLY A 854 26.90 -44.98 11.86
CA GLY A 854 26.49 -46.29 11.33
C GLY A 854 26.94 -47.46 12.21
N VAL A 855 26.65 -48.68 11.75
CA VAL A 855 26.99 -49.92 12.45
C VAL A 855 27.98 -50.71 11.60
N ILE A 856 28.95 -51.37 12.24
CA ILE A 856 29.88 -52.26 11.54
C ILE A 856 29.25 -53.65 11.46
N GLU A 857 29.13 -54.18 10.25
CA GLU A 857 28.69 -55.55 9.96
C GLU A 857 29.86 -56.34 9.37
N GLU A 858 29.99 -57.61 9.73
CA GLU A 858 31.10 -58.48 9.31
C GLU A 858 30.57 -59.63 8.44
N ASP A 859 31.04 -59.71 7.19
CA ASP A 859 30.73 -60.80 6.26
C ASP A 859 31.95 -61.72 6.10
N THR A 860 31.72 -63.03 6.13
CA THR A 860 32.78 -64.02 5.93
C THR A 860 32.72 -64.54 4.49
N VAL A 861 33.78 -64.30 3.72
CA VAL A 861 33.88 -64.77 2.33
C VAL A 861 35.03 -65.77 2.16
N SER A 862 34.85 -66.76 1.30
CA SER A 862 35.87 -67.75 0.98
C SER A 862 36.98 -67.13 0.12
N ALA A 863 38.24 -67.24 0.55
CA ALA A 863 39.41 -66.74 -0.18
C ALA A 863 40.14 -67.89 -0.89
N TRP A 864 40.49 -67.70 -2.17
CA TRP A 864 41.19 -68.73 -2.94
C TRP A 864 42.58 -69.01 -2.34
N ARG A 865 42.79 -70.26 -1.92
CA ARG A 865 44.03 -70.83 -1.35
C ARG A 865 44.44 -70.42 0.08
N SER A 866 43.60 -69.74 0.87
CA SER A 866 43.98 -69.36 2.26
C SER A 866 42.87 -69.37 3.34
N GLY A 867 41.71 -69.99 3.10
CA GLY A 867 40.63 -70.11 4.10
C GLY A 867 39.54 -69.03 3.97
N THR A 868 38.92 -68.64 5.08
CA THR A 868 37.89 -67.59 5.13
C THR A 868 38.50 -66.22 5.43
N LYS A 869 37.99 -65.17 4.78
CA LYS A 869 38.36 -63.77 5.00
C LYS A 869 37.14 -63.00 5.50
N THR A 870 37.28 -62.34 6.65
CA THR A 870 36.26 -61.44 7.19
C THR A 870 36.39 -60.07 6.54
N LEU A 871 35.30 -59.60 5.92
CA LEU A 871 35.16 -58.25 5.38
C LEU A 871 34.22 -57.46 6.28
N ARG A 872 34.64 -56.25 6.66
CA ARG A 872 33.85 -55.35 7.52
C ARG A 872 33.21 -54.28 6.65
N TYR A 873 31.92 -54.04 6.81
CA TYR A 873 31.15 -53.04 6.07
C TYR A 873 30.54 -52.03 7.03
N LEU A 874 30.55 -50.75 6.64
CA LEU A 874 29.84 -49.71 7.38
C LEU A 874 28.41 -49.60 6.87
N ARG A 875 27.45 -49.99 7.71
CA ARG A 875 26.02 -50.09 7.38
C ARG A 875 25.23 -48.94 8.00
N GLY A 876 24.17 -48.56 7.30
CA GLY A 876 23.18 -47.61 7.81
C GLY A 876 22.17 -48.30 8.71
N THR A 877 21.46 -47.50 9.50
CA THR A 877 20.32 -47.96 10.30
C THR A 877 19.03 -47.35 9.75
N GLN A 878 17.89 -47.97 10.03
CA GLN A 878 16.61 -47.42 9.61
C GLN A 878 16.29 -46.17 10.43
N GLN A 879 16.29 -45.01 9.79
CA GLN A 879 16.05 -43.71 10.44
C GLN A 879 14.84 -43.02 9.83
N PRO A 880 14.08 -42.23 10.61
CA PRO A 880 12.83 -41.58 10.19
C PRO A 880 13.06 -40.32 9.34
N PHE A 881 13.97 -40.41 8.36
CA PHE A 881 14.31 -39.33 7.43
C PHE A 881 14.16 -39.83 5.99
N ASP A 882 13.73 -38.94 5.11
CA ASP A 882 13.65 -39.20 3.68
C ASP A 882 15.00 -38.91 3.02
N PHE A 883 15.80 -39.94 2.79
CA PHE A 883 17.10 -39.75 2.17
C PHE A 883 16.99 -39.17 0.76
N ASN A 884 15.89 -39.43 0.03
CA ASN A 884 15.74 -38.89 -1.31
C ASN A 884 15.76 -37.35 -1.26
N ALA A 885 14.99 -36.76 -0.35
CA ALA A 885 15.01 -35.31 -0.10
C ALA A 885 16.41 -34.78 0.24
N HIS A 886 17.17 -35.49 1.08
CA HIS A 886 18.56 -35.11 1.38
C HIS A 886 19.49 -35.22 0.17
N HIS A 887 19.20 -36.11 -0.79
CA HIS A 887 20.04 -36.37 -1.96
C HIS A 887 19.69 -35.51 -3.17
N THR A 888 18.42 -35.17 -3.35
CA THR A 888 17.92 -34.41 -4.51
C THR A 888 17.58 -32.96 -4.17
N GLY A 889 17.26 -32.65 -2.92
CA GLY A 889 16.75 -31.34 -2.50
C GLY A 889 15.22 -31.21 -2.56
N GLU A 890 14.51 -32.29 -2.92
CA GLU A 890 13.04 -32.34 -2.90
C GLU A 890 12.48 -32.19 -1.47
N ALA A 891 11.21 -31.80 -1.37
CA ALA A 891 10.52 -31.75 -0.07
C ALA A 891 10.43 -33.16 0.54
N PRO A 892 10.75 -33.35 1.83
CA PRO A 892 10.71 -34.65 2.47
C PRO A 892 9.29 -35.20 2.53
N ARG A 893 9.13 -36.47 2.13
CA ARG A 893 7.84 -37.17 2.21
C ARG A 893 7.47 -37.46 3.65
N ASP A 894 6.20 -37.25 3.99
CA ASP A 894 5.73 -37.43 5.35
C ASP A 894 5.80 -38.91 5.79
N LYS A 895 6.16 -39.13 7.06
CA LYS A 895 6.31 -40.45 7.72
C LYS A 895 7.23 -41.45 7.01
N TYR A 896 8.10 -40.99 6.10
CA TYR A 896 9.04 -41.85 5.40
C TYR A 896 10.26 -42.20 6.28
N SER A 897 10.87 -43.36 6.04
CA SER A 897 12.12 -43.76 6.70
C SER A 897 13.10 -44.37 5.69
N SER A 898 14.38 -44.15 5.92
CA SER A 898 15.45 -44.60 5.03
C SER A 898 16.55 -45.29 5.83
N LYS A 899 17.17 -46.31 5.24
CA LYS A 899 18.41 -46.89 5.77
C LYS A 899 19.57 -45.93 5.48
N VAL A 900 20.10 -45.28 6.51
CA VAL A 900 21.10 -44.21 6.38
C VAL A 900 22.16 -44.27 7.48
N ILE A 901 23.30 -43.69 7.18
CA ILE A 901 24.38 -43.43 8.13
C ILE A 901 24.31 -41.96 8.52
N ILE A 902 24.07 -41.67 9.80
CA ILE A 902 24.10 -40.30 10.35
C ILE A 902 25.46 -40.05 10.97
N SER A 903 26.15 -39.01 10.51
CA SER A 903 27.49 -38.65 11.00
C SER A 903 27.57 -37.18 11.38
N LYS A 904 28.31 -36.88 12.45
CA LYS A 904 28.54 -35.50 12.90
C LYS A 904 29.43 -34.76 11.89
N VAL A 905 29.12 -33.48 11.70
CA VAL A 905 29.86 -32.56 10.84
C VAL A 905 30.53 -31.50 11.70
N GLY A 906 31.85 -31.37 11.57
CA GLY A 906 32.62 -30.38 12.32
C GLY A 906 32.60 -30.58 13.84
N VAL A 907 33.09 -29.55 14.55
CA VAL A 907 33.08 -29.49 16.01
C VAL A 907 31.70 -29.08 16.55
N SER A 908 31.45 -29.37 17.83
CA SER A 908 30.26 -28.82 18.50
C SER A 908 30.42 -27.31 18.68
N LEU A 909 29.36 -26.56 18.36
CA LEU A 909 29.33 -25.12 18.53
C LEU A 909 28.71 -24.81 19.89
N ALA A 910 29.51 -24.37 20.85
CA ALA A 910 29.05 -24.03 22.20
C ALA A 910 28.09 -22.84 22.20
N GLY A 911 27.12 -22.83 23.11
CA GLY A 911 26.19 -21.69 23.30
C GLY A 911 26.92 -20.38 23.60
N SER A 912 26.39 -19.24 23.13
CA SER A 912 26.94 -17.93 23.48
C SER A 912 26.79 -17.66 24.99
N ALA A 913 27.88 -17.27 25.65
CA ALA A 913 27.86 -16.84 27.05
C ALA A 913 27.32 -15.41 27.22
N LEU A 914 27.36 -14.61 26.15
CA LEU A 914 26.81 -13.27 26.11
C LEU A 914 25.32 -13.35 25.85
N LYS A 915 24.56 -13.02 26.88
CA LYS A 915 23.15 -12.72 26.75
C LYS A 915 23.00 -11.25 26.35
N GLY A 916 22.10 -10.94 25.41
CA GLY A 916 22.01 -9.63 24.76
C GLY A 916 21.73 -8.45 25.70
N ALA A 917 21.74 -7.24 25.16
CA ALA A 917 21.31 -6.04 25.88
C ALA A 917 19.77 -6.01 26.01
N GLY A 918 19.26 -5.52 27.15
CA GLY A 918 17.82 -5.41 27.44
C GLY A 918 17.56 -5.29 28.94
N ASP A 919 16.47 -4.63 29.32
CA ASP A 919 16.10 -4.41 30.72
C ASP A 919 15.44 -5.65 31.37
N ASN A 920 14.81 -6.52 30.57
CA ASN A 920 14.27 -7.80 31.02
C ASN A 920 15.02 -9.01 30.43
N ARG A 921 15.70 -9.78 31.30
CA ARG A 921 16.46 -10.97 30.90
C ARG A 921 15.61 -12.10 30.29
N ASN A 922 14.30 -12.13 30.57
CA ASN A 922 13.39 -13.15 30.06
C ASN A 922 12.85 -12.83 28.65
N GLU A 923 13.20 -11.66 28.09
CA GLU A 923 12.68 -11.17 26.80
C GLU A 923 13.76 -10.97 25.74
N TRP A 924 14.95 -11.55 25.93
CA TRP A 924 16.05 -11.36 24.99
C TRP A 924 15.75 -11.96 23.61
N VAL A 925 16.03 -11.16 22.58
CA VAL A 925 15.85 -11.51 21.17
C VAL A 925 17.23 -11.51 20.50
N PRO A 926 17.69 -12.65 19.97
CA PRO A 926 18.96 -12.67 19.24
C PRO A 926 18.81 -12.07 17.84
N ASP A 927 19.72 -11.17 17.44
CA ASP A 927 19.93 -10.79 16.03
C ASP A 927 20.49 -11.99 15.26
N THR A 928 19.61 -12.94 14.96
CA THR A 928 19.97 -14.24 14.37
C THR A 928 20.57 -14.08 12.98
N PHE A 929 20.22 -12.99 12.26
CA PHE A 929 20.80 -12.67 10.96
C PHE A 929 22.23 -12.13 11.10
N GLY A 930 22.45 -11.20 12.05
CA GLY A 930 23.76 -10.64 12.36
C GLY A 930 24.67 -11.52 13.23
N SER A 931 24.15 -12.61 13.79
CA SER A 931 24.84 -13.44 14.77
C SER A 931 26.06 -14.18 14.23
N ALA A 932 27.17 -14.10 14.97
CA ALA A 932 28.36 -14.90 14.73
C ALA A 932 28.11 -16.40 14.92
N LYS A 933 27.19 -16.78 15.84
CA LYS A 933 26.80 -18.18 16.06
C LYS A 933 26.08 -18.74 14.83
N SER A 934 25.15 -17.98 14.25
CA SER A 934 24.50 -18.35 12.99
C SER A 934 25.51 -18.51 11.84
N GLN A 935 26.46 -17.58 11.71
CA GLN A 935 27.53 -17.69 10.71
C GLN A 935 28.35 -18.96 10.92
N ALA A 936 28.75 -19.28 12.15
CA ALA A 936 29.52 -20.49 12.46
C ALA A 936 28.76 -21.78 12.11
N ILE A 937 27.44 -21.83 12.35
CA ILE A 937 26.58 -22.96 11.94
C ILE A 937 26.60 -23.11 10.41
N ILE A 938 26.42 -21.99 9.70
CA ILE A 938 26.44 -21.96 8.23
C ILE A 938 27.79 -22.42 7.69
N ASP A 939 28.89 -21.96 8.25
CA ASP A 939 30.24 -22.35 7.84
C ASP A 939 30.49 -23.85 8.02
N VAL A 940 29.98 -24.46 9.11
CA VAL A 940 30.03 -25.92 9.31
C VAL A 940 29.21 -26.66 8.26
N ILE A 941 28.01 -26.17 7.92
CA ILE A 941 27.16 -26.78 6.88
C ILE A 941 27.83 -26.71 5.52
N LEU A 942 28.33 -25.52 5.14
CA LEU A 942 28.99 -25.31 3.86
C LEU A 942 30.25 -26.15 3.74
N SER A 943 31.14 -26.09 4.72
CA SER A 943 32.41 -26.83 4.73
C SER A 943 32.24 -28.36 4.72
N GLY A 944 31.28 -28.88 5.50
CA GLY A 944 31.20 -30.30 5.77
C GLY A 944 30.09 -31.07 5.04
N ASN A 945 29.12 -30.38 4.44
CA ASN A 945 28.02 -31.02 3.71
C ASN A 945 27.69 -30.42 2.33
N TYR A 946 28.02 -29.17 2.03
CA TYR A 946 27.49 -28.49 0.83
C TYR A 946 28.55 -28.28 -0.29
N ILE A 947 29.83 -28.10 0.05
CA ILE A 947 30.92 -27.81 -0.92
C ILE A 947 31.12 -28.89 -1.99
N GLY A 948 30.90 -30.17 -1.67
CA GLY A 948 31.16 -31.26 -2.62
C GLY A 948 30.11 -31.41 -3.74
N ASN A 949 28.92 -30.81 -3.58
CA ASN A 949 27.87 -30.81 -4.59
C ASN A 949 28.26 -29.97 -5.83
N TYR A 950 28.86 -28.80 -5.60
CA TYR A 950 29.26 -27.89 -6.68
C TYR A 950 30.48 -28.39 -7.45
N SER A 951 31.43 -29.06 -6.79
CA SER A 951 32.54 -29.73 -7.48
C SER A 951 32.08 -30.91 -8.35
N GLY A 952 30.98 -31.57 -7.98
CA GLY A 952 30.41 -32.69 -8.75
C GLY A 952 29.74 -32.27 -10.07
N HIS A 953 29.15 -31.07 -10.12
CA HIS A 953 28.47 -30.53 -11.30
C HIS A 953 29.36 -29.65 -12.20
N ARG A 954 30.60 -29.37 -11.76
CA ARG A 954 31.54 -28.53 -12.51
C ARG A 954 31.73 -28.98 -13.95
N GLN A 955 31.93 -30.27 -14.17
CA GLN A 955 32.16 -30.79 -15.52
C GLN A 955 30.90 -30.65 -16.39
N ALA A 956 29.72 -30.98 -15.85
CA ALA A 956 28.46 -30.80 -16.56
C ALA A 956 28.19 -29.33 -16.94
N LEU A 957 28.57 -28.37 -16.09
CA LEU A 957 28.48 -26.94 -16.39
C LEU A 957 29.47 -26.48 -17.45
N ILE A 958 30.70 -27.03 -17.46
CA ILE A 958 31.69 -26.78 -18.52
C ILE A 958 31.19 -27.36 -19.84
N ASP A 959 30.68 -28.58 -19.83
CA ASP A 959 30.15 -29.26 -21.01
C ASP A 959 28.96 -28.47 -21.57
N HIS A 960 28.04 -28.02 -20.70
CA HIS A 960 26.93 -27.15 -21.08
C HIS A 960 27.39 -25.81 -21.65
N ALA A 961 28.31 -25.12 -20.96
CA ALA A 961 28.87 -23.84 -21.40
C ALA A 961 29.50 -23.93 -22.79
N ASN A 962 30.05 -25.10 -23.13
CA ASN A 962 30.66 -25.40 -24.42
C ASN A 962 29.65 -25.82 -25.50
N ALA A 963 28.49 -26.36 -25.12
CA ALA A 963 27.49 -26.90 -26.03
C ALA A 963 26.50 -25.83 -26.55
N VAL A 964 26.22 -24.77 -25.79
CA VAL A 964 25.24 -23.74 -26.17
C VAL A 964 25.81 -22.73 -27.15
N LEU A 965 25.19 -22.62 -28.33
CA LEU A 965 25.48 -21.59 -29.33
C LEU A 965 24.62 -20.32 -29.11
N PRO A 966 25.06 -19.12 -29.58
CA PRO A 966 24.34 -17.86 -29.44
C PRO A 966 22.87 -17.89 -29.91
N SER A 967 22.55 -18.68 -30.93
CA SER A 967 21.19 -18.82 -31.48
C SER A 967 20.25 -19.71 -30.63
N GLU A 968 20.75 -20.37 -29.59
CA GLU A 968 20.01 -21.34 -28.77
C GLU A 968 19.74 -20.88 -27.33
N ASP A 969 20.32 -19.75 -26.91
CA ASP A 969 20.22 -19.22 -25.55
C ASP A 969 18.98 -18.32 -25.39
N ASN A 970 17.81 -18.90 -25.11
CA ASN A 970 16.58 -18.14 -24.87
C ASN A 970 16.30 -17.89 -23.38
N VAL A 971 15.98 -16.64 -23.05
CA VAL A 971 15.53 -16.17 -21.71
C VAL A 971 14.43 -17.08 -21.14
N ARG A 972 13.53 -17.58 -22.00
CA ARG A 972 12.40 -18.44 -21.64
C ARG A 972 12.84 -19.81 -21.10
N GLY A 973 13.89 -20.41 -21.68
CA GLY A 973 14.48 -21.65 -21.20
C GLY A 973 15.19 -21.48 -19.85
N TYR A 974 15.80 -20.32 -19.61
CA TYR A 974 16.42 -19.97 -18.34
C TYR A 974 15.40 -19.72 -17.23
N VAL A 975 14.35 -18.93 -17.48
CA VAL A 975 13.24 -18.68 -16.53
C VAL A 975 12.51 -19.96 -16.16
N ASN A 976 12.27 -20.87 -17.11
CA ASN A 976 11.67 -22.19 -16.82
C ASN A 976 12.56 -23.07 -15.93
N ARG A 977 13.89 -22.90 -15.96
CA ARG A 977 14.85 -23.61 -15.08
C ARG A 977 14.95 -22.99 -13.69
N LEU A 978 14.91 -21.65 -13.59
CA LEU A 978 14.80 -20.91 -12.33
C LEU A 978 13.48 -21.19 -11.60
N MET A 979 12.40 -21.36 -12.35
CA MET A 979 11.03 -21.58 -11.85
C MET A 979 10.61 -23.06 -11.85
N ASN A 980 11.57 -24.00 -11.86
CA ASN A 980 11.25 -25.38 -11.55
C ASN A 980 10.60 -25.46 -10.13
N LYS A 981 9.89 -26.55 -9.83
CA LYS A 981 9.14 -26.68 -8.56
C LYS A 981 9.99 -26.45 -7.29
N GLU A 982 11.31 -26.57 -7.36
CA GLU A 982 12.24 -26.55 -6.22
C GLU A 982 12.84 -25.16 -5.99
N ASN A 983 13.42 -24.54 -7.02
CA ASN A 983 14.04 -23.22 -6.95
C ASN A 983 13.00 -22.09 -6.90
N GLY A 984 11.88 -22.27 -7.61
CA GLY A 984 10.78 -21.30 -7.61
C GLY A 984 10.13 -21.16 -6.22
N ARG A 985 10.03 -22.23 -5.43
CA ARG A 985 9.45 -22.17 -4.07
C ARG A 985 10.36 -21.46 -3.06
N ALA A 986 11.67 -21.70 -3.13
CA ALA A 986 12.66 -21.02 -2.29
C ALA A 986 12.72 -19.52 -2.62
N LEU A 987 12.82 -19.17 -3.90
CA LEU A 987 12.85 -17.77 -4.35
C LEU A 987 11.53 -17.03 -4.05
N VAL A 988 10.37 -17.66 -4.27
CA VAL A 988 9.05 -17.06 -3.97
C VAL A 988 8.79 -16.92 -2.47
N SER A 989 9.30 -17.83 -1.63
CA SER A 989 9.16 -17.73 -0.17
C SER A 989 10.14 -16.74 0.47
N MET A 990 11.29 -16.48 -0.16
CA MET A 990 12.35 -15.61 0.35
C MET A 990 12.31 -14.18 -0.20
N ILE A 991 11.64 -13.95 -1.34
CA ILE A 991 11.44 -12.62 -1.93
C ILE A 991 10.02 -12.15 -1.60
N SER A 992 9.92 -11.17 -0.69
CA SER A 992 8.64 -10.64 -0.24
C SER A 992 7.89 -9.81 -1.30
N PHE A 993 8.43 -9.62 -2.52
CA PHE A 993 7.76 -8.90 -3.61
C PHE A 993 7.94 -9.60 -4.96
N ILE A 994 6.83 -10.16 -5.48
CA ILE A 994 6.80 -11.02 -6.68
C ILE A 994 6.66 -10.19 -7.98
N GLY A 995 6.41 -8.87 -7.89
CA GLY A 995 6.09 -7.98 -9.03
C GLY A 995 6.95 -8.18 -10.29
N PRO A 996 8.28 -8.23 -10.19
CA PRO A 996 9.13 -8.49 -11.36
C PRO A 996 8.95 -9.86 -12.02
N LEU A 997 8.62 -10.91 -11.25
CA LEU A 997 8.33 -12.26 -11.76
C LEU A 997 6.95 -12.31 -12.43
N VAL A 998 5.99 -11.53 -11.94
CA VAL A 998 4.66 -11.36 -12.54
C VAL A 998 4.77 -10.80 -13.95
N ASP A 999 5.52 -9.71 -14.12
CA ASP A 999 5.71 -9.06 -15.42
C ASP A 999 6.39 -9.99 -16.46
N ILE A 1000 7.36 -10.81 -16.03
CA ILE A 1000 8.00 -11.83 -16.90
C ILE A 1000 6.97 -12.90 -17.31
N TYR A 1001 6.14 -13.35 -16.38
CA TYR A 1001 5.15 -14.40 -16.63
C TYR A 1001 4.02 -13.93 -17.56
N GLU A 1002 3.63 -12.65 -17.45
CA GLU A 1002 2.56 -12.05 -18.27
C GLU A 1002 3.00 -11.68 -19.69
N GLY A 1003 4.28 -11.92 -20.04
CA GLY A 1003 4.83 -11.63 -21.36
C GLY A 1003 5.41 -10.22 -21.49
N ASN A 1004 5.39 -9.42 -20.42
CA ASN A 1004 6.05 -8.11 -20.32
C ASN A 1004 7.53 -8.30 -19.97
N ILE A 1005 8.23 -9.14 -20.74
CA ILE A 1005 9.61 -9.59 -20.51
C ILE A 1005 10.55 -8.38 -20.29
N LYS A 1006 10.37 -7.30 -21.07
CA LYS A 1006 11.16 -6.07 -20.97
C LYS A 1006 10.98 -5.31 -19.64
N ASP A 1007 9.79 -5.38 -19.03
CA ASP A 1007 9.49 -4.66 -17.79
C ASP A 1007 9.73 -5.53 -16.55
N GLY A 1008 9.51 -6.84 -16.65
CA GLY A 1008 9.90 -7.81 -15.63
C GLY A 1008 11.41 -7.96 -15.47
N LEU A 1009 12.19 -7.92 -16.56
CA LEU A 1009 13.67 -7.84 -16.49
C LEU A 1009 14.18 -6.51 -15.92
N LYS A 1010 13.48 -5.39 -16.17
CA LYS A 1010 13.79 -4.09 -15.54
C LYS A 1010 13.51 -4.07 -14.04
N GLY A 1011 12.48 -4.79 -13.59
CA GLY A 1011 12.08 -4.89 -12.19
C GLY A 1011 12.95 -5.82 -11.34
N LEU A 1012 13.52 -6.87 -11.94
CA LEU A 1012 14.27 -7.92 -11.22
C LEU A 1012 15.75 -7.61 -11.04
N ALA A 1013 16.33 -6.75 -11.89
CA ALA A 1013 17.73 -6.30 -11.87
C ALA A 1013 18.72 -7.29 -11.22
N ILE A 1014 18.68 -8.54 -11.66
CA ILE A 1014 19.81 -9.45 -11.51
C ILE A 1014 20.86 -8.96 -12.49
N ASP A 1015 22.03 -8.56 -11.98
CA ASP A 1015 23.24 -8.31 -12.77
C ASP A 1015 23.70 -9.60 -13.49
N THR A 1016 22.92 -10.03 -14.49
CA THR A 1016 23.50 -10.71 -15.65
C THR A 1016 23.95 -9.54 -16.51
N LEU A 1017 25.25 -9.27 -16.65
CA LEU A 1017 25.75 -8.02 -17.25
C LEU A 1017 25.25 -7.72 -18.70
N LEU A 1018 24.37 -8.53 -19.30
CA LEU A 1018 24.10 -8.62 -20.74
C LEU A 1018 22.72 -9.27 -21.04
N PHE A 1019 21.66 -8.48 -21.18
CA PHE A 1019 20.73 -8.65 -22.33
C PHE A 1019 20.76 -7.33 -23.08
N ILE A 1020 21.96 -7.01 -23.54
CA ILE A 1020 22.23 -6.26 -24.75
C ILE A 1020 21.19 -5.15 -25.09
N GLY A 1021 21.37 -3.96 -24.50
CA GLY A 1021 21.06 -2.68 -25.15
C GLY A 1021 19.74 -1.99 -24.85
N ALA A 1022 19.61 -1.33 -23.69
CA ALA A 1022 18.75 -0.14 -23.55
C ALA A 1022 19.10 0.70 -22.29
N GLY A 1023 19.70 1.87 -22.50
CA GLY A 1023 19.69 3.08 -21.66
C GLY A 1023 19.51 2.99 -20.13
N GLY A 1024 20.59 3.32 -19.40
CA GLY A 1024 20.60 4.27 -18.28
C GLY A 1024 19.84 3.93 -16.99
N LEU A 1025 20.58 3.59 -15.94
CA LEU A 1025 20.47 3.86 -14.48
C LEU A 1025 19.11 4.19 -13.75
N GLN A 1026 17.94 3.97 -14.34
CA GLN A 1026 16.66 4.49 -13.83
C GLN A 1026 15.60 3.42 -13.56
N ALA A 1027 15.72 2.20 -14.11
CA ALA A 1027 14.64 1.22 -14.11
C ALA A 1027 14.58 0.29 -12.87
N ALA A 1028 15.73 -0.05 -12.27
CA ALA A 1028 15.82 -0.80 -11.00
C ALA A 1028 15.29 -0.03 -9.77
N ARG A 1029 14.75 1.18 -9.96
CA ARG A 1029 14.26 2.05 -8.88
C ARG A 1029 12.81 1.79 -8.45
N LYS A 1030 11.97 1.08 -9.22
CA LYS A 1030 10.50 1.10 -9.01
C LYS A 1030 9.95 0.05 -8.02
N ALA A 1031 10.23 -1.25 -8.16
CA ALA A 1031 9.83 -2.26 -7.15
C ALA A 1031 10.66 -2.16 -5.85
N TRP A 1032 11.90 -1.71 -6.01
CA TRP A 1032 12.89 -1.47 -4.96
C TRP A 1032 12.69 -0.19 -4.14
N LYS A 1033 11.76 0.70 -4.54
CA LYS A 1033 11.46 1.97 -3.87
C LYS A 1033 10.92 1.74 -2.44
N ALA A 1034 10.22 0.64 -2.18
CA ALA A 1034 9.65 0.32 -0.87
C ALA A 1034 10.69 -0.24 0.14
N ILE A 1035 11.63 -1.10 -0.31
CA ILE A 1035 12.75 -1.59 0.55
C ILE A 1035 13.77 -0.47 0.81
N LYS A 1036 14.14 0.30 -0.23
CA LYS A 1036 14.94 1.52 -0.06
C LYS A 1036 14.16 2.62 0.65
N PHE A 1037 12.85 2.52 0.88
CA PHE A 1037 12.13 3.49 1.70
C PHE A 1037 12.66 3.44 3.13
N ALA A 1038 12.76 2.27 3.77
CA ALA A 1038 13.32 2.13 5.11
C ALA A 1038 14.76 2.70 5.26
N SER A 1039 15.58 2.62 4.20
CA SER A 1039 16.93 3.23 4.16
C SER A 1039 16.97 4.69 3.64
N ARG A 1040 15.96 5.16 2.90
CA ARG A 1040 15.75 6.57 2.51
C ARG A 1040 15.19 7.38 3.68
N LEU A 1041 14.31 6.78 4.49
CA LEU A 1041 13.89 7.29 5.77
C LEU A 1041 15.11 7.67 6.61
N ASN A 1042 16.17 6.86 6.60
CA ASN A 1042 17.46 7.13 7.28
C ASN A 1042 18.23 8.32 6.66
N LYS A 1043 18.45 8.35 5.33
CA LYS A 1043 19.23 9.42 4.67
C LYS A 1043 18.55 10.80 4.63
N GLN A 1044 17.24 10.88 4.85
CA GLN A 1044 16.47 12.14 4.78
C GLN A 1044 15.99 12.62 6.16
N ALA A 1045 15.67 11.72 7.11
CA ALA A 1045 15.21 12.09 8.46
C ALA A 1045 16.22 12.91 9.28
N PHE A 1046 17.52 12.77 9.00
CA PHE A 1046 18.61 13.43 9.75
C PHE A 1046 19.50 14.36 8.89
N ARG A 1047 19.08 14.72 7.67
CA ARG A 1047 19.78 15.73 6.86
C ARG A 1047 19.53 17.14 7.41
N VAL A 1048 20.58 17.95 7.43
CA VAL A 1048 20.64 19.26 8.12
C VAL A 1048 19.57 20.29 7.67
N SER A 1049 18.96 20.11 6.50
CA SER A 1049 17.87 20.97 6.01
C SER A 1049 16.46 20.61 6.53
N VAL A 1050 16.27 19.42 7.13
CA VAL A 1050 14.98 18.96 7.73
C VAL A 1050 14.92 19.29 9.25
N ILE A 1051 15.95 19.94 9.79
CA ILE A 1051 16.39 19.77 11.18
C ILE A 1051 15.51 20.38 12.27
N GLN A 1052 14.60 21.33 12.00
CA GLN A 1052 13.81 21.91 13.11
C GLN A 1052 12.50 21.18 13.39
N GLU A 1053 11.67 20.91 12.37
CA GLU A 1053 10.36 20.26 12.57
C GLU A 1053 10.46 18.73 12.57
N GLY A 1054 11.28 18.13 11.69
CA GLY A 1054 11.39 16.68 11.56
C GLY A 1054 12.06 15.99 12.76
N THR A 1055 13.09 16.60 13.35
CA THR A 1055 13.79 16.00 14.51
C THR A 1055 12.93 15.97 15.77
N ALA A 1056 11.96 16.85 15.86
CA ALA A 1056 11.14 17.05 17.04
C ALA A 1056 9.84 16.21 16.95
N LEU A 1057 9.31 16.05 15.74
CA LEU A 1057 8.30 15.04 15.42
C LEU A 1057 8.84 13.61 15.63
N LEU A 1058 10.08 13.33 15.21
CA LEU A 1058 10.76 12.05 15.47
C LEU A 1058 10.98 11.77 16.96
N ARG A 1059 11.37 12.78 17.75
CA ARG A 1059 11.50 12.64 19.21
C ARG A 1059 10.17 12.23 19.88
N GLY A 1060 9.05 12.82 19.45
CA GLY A 1060 7.73 12.43 19.98
C GLY A 1060 7.24 11.05 19.56
N ILE A 1061 7.71 10.53 18.43
CA ILE A 1061 7.44 9.15 18.02
C ILE A 1061 8.22 8.17 18.88
N PHE A 1062 9.47 8.48 19.19
CA PHE A 1062 10.34 7.57 19.94
C PHE A 1062 10.08 7.61 21.45
N ASN A 1063 9.67 8.78 21.96
CA ASN A 1063 9.36 9.02 23.36
C ASN A 1063 8.02 9.78 23.45
N PRO A 1064 6.87 9.08 23.55
CA PRO A 1064 5.55 9.71 23.61
C PRO A 1064 5.41 10.72 24.78
N GLY A 1065 6.15 10.51 25.87
CA GLY A 1065 6.22 11.44 27.00
C GLY A 1065 7.07 12.70 26.76
N GLU A 1066 7.88 12.74 25.70
CA GLU A 1066 8.81 13.83 25.38
C GLU A 1066 8.53 14.53 24.04
N GLY A 1067 7.41 14.19 23.38
CA GLY A 1067 7.09 14.70 22.04
C GLY A 1067 6.88 16.21 21.92
N PHE A 1068 6.79 16.68 20.67
CA PHE A 1068 6.77 18.11 20.29
C PHE A 1068 5.78 18.95 21.11
N PHE A 1069 4.72 18.34 21.64
CA PHE A 1069 3.97 18.81 22.80
C PHE A 1069 3.49 17.61 23.63
N GLY A 1070 4.32 17.11 24.55
CA GLY A 1070 3.84 16.27 25.65
C GLY A 1070 2.82 17.08 26.46
N LEU A 1071 1.54 16.73 26.30
CA LEU A 1071 0.41 17.39 26.97
C LEU A 1071 -0.21 16.61 28.14
N PRO A 1072 0.58 15.78 28.84
CA PRO A 1072 0.31 15.59 30.26
C PRO A 1072 1.61 15.73 31.05
N ASN A 1073 1.72 16.80 31.85
CA ASN A 1073 2.42 16.90 33.16
C ASN A 1073 2.80 18.34 33.57
N HIS A 1074 2.64 19.36 32.71
CA HIS A 1074 2.94 20.76 33.11
C HIS A 1074 1.92 21.80 32.57
N PRO A 1075 1.06 22.38 33.45
CA PRO A 1075 0.02 23.34 33.05
C PRO A 1075 0.55 24.66 32.46
N SER A 1076 1.82 25.03 32.72
CA SER A 1076 2.44 26.24 32.18
C SER A 1076 2.77 26.18 30.68
N ARG A 1077 2.90 24.98 30.09
CA ARG A 1077 3.23 24.81 28.66
C ARG A 1077 2.00 24.82 27.76
N LEU A 1078 0.83 24.41 28.28
CA LEU A 1078 -0.46 24.51 27.59
C LEU A 1078 -0.85 25.98 27.30
N GLY A 1079 -0.62 26.88 28.26
CA GLY A 1079 -0.91 28.32 28.11
C GLY A 1079 -0.08 29.02 27.03
N ASN A 1080 1.18 28.61 26.83
CA ASN A 1080 2.04 29.17 25.77
C ASN A 1080 1.77 28.56 24.38
N PHE A 1081 1.24 27.34 24.32
CA PHE A 1081 0.79 26.67 23.09
C PHE A 1081 -0.50 27.29 22.55
N LEU A 1082 -1.50 27.49 23.42
CA LEU A 1082 -2.78 28.16 23.09
C LEU A 1082 -2.61 29.63 22.69
N ARG A 1083 -1.54 30.30 23.14
CA ARG A 1083 -1.19 31.68 22.75
C ARG A 1083 -0.58 31.80 21.36
N ARG A 1084 -0.09 30.71 20.76
CA ARG A 1084 0.53 30.70 19.41
C ARG A 1084 -0.39 30.12 18.33
N SER A 1085 -1.50 29.49 18.70
CA SER A 1085 -2.43 28.82 17.80
C SER A 1085 -3.46 29.78 17.19
N HIS A 1086 -3.11 30.47 16.11
CA HIS A 1086 -4.09 31.24 15.35
C HIS A 1086 -5.03 30.37 14.48
N LYS A 1087 -4.92 29.03 14.43
CA LYS A 1087 -5.78 28.14 13.62
C LYS A 1087 -5.93 26.70 14.17
N GLY A 1088 -6.92 26.43 15.02
CA GLY A 1088 -7.47 25.06 15.26
C GLY A 1088 -6.77 24.15 16.29
N VAL A 1089 -7.44 23.06 16.68
CA VAL A 1089 -6.97 22.00 17.60
C VAL A 1089 -6.13 20.98 16.83
N PRO A 1090 -4.91 20.59 17.28
CA PRO A 1090 -4.04 19.67 16.53
C PRO A 1090 -4.72 18.35 16.12
N VAL A 1091 -4.48 17.91 14.89
CA VAL A 1091 -4.96 16.64 14.35
C VAL A 1091 -4.05 15.52 14.82
N ARG A 1092 -4.67 14.48 15.41
CA ARG A 1092 -3.97 13.26 15.76
C ARG A 1092 -3.87 12.34 14.54
N ILE A 1093 -2.65 12.04 14.11
CA ILE A 1093 -2.38 11.22 12.92
C ILE A 1093 -2.04 9.76 13.25
N GLY A 1094 -2.22 9.36 14.53
CA GLY A 1094 -1.96 8.02 15.04
C GLY A 1094 -0.78 7.95 16.02
N MET A 1095 -0.74 6.89 16.84
CA MET A 1095 0.37 6.56 17.75
C MET A 1095 0.83 7.65 18.75
N GLY A 1096 -0.05 8.62 19.05
CA GLY A 1096 0.30 9.75 19.94
C GLY A 1096 1.00 10.91 19.22
N VAL A 1097 1.07 10.90 17.88
CA VAL A 1097 1.58 12.03 17.10
C VAL A 1097 0.46 13.02 16.80
N PHE A 1098 0.70 14.28 17.13
CA PHE A 1098 -0.20 15.40 16.85
C PHE A 1098 0.47 16.37 15.87
N VAL A 1099 -0.31 16.81 14.89
CA VAL A 1099 0.13 17.73 13.84
C VAL A 1099 -0.84 18.92 13.80
N PRO A 1100 -0.36 20.17 13.69
CA PRO A 1100 -1.24 21.33 13.52
C PRO A 1100 -2.21 21.12 12.34
N VAL A 1101 -3.46 21.60 12.48
CA VAL A 1101 -4.53 21.39 11.48
C VAL A 1101 -4.14 21.90 10.10
N ASP A 1102 -3.50 23.07 10.03
CA ASP A 1102 -3.05 23.70 8.80
C ASP A 1102 -1.91 22.90 8.14
N LEU A 1103 -0.98 22.36 8.94
CA LEU A 1103 0.10 21.50 8.46
C LEU A 1103 -0.46 20.16 7.93
N PHE A 1104 -1.43 19.60 8.63
CA PHE A 1104 -2.12 18.37 8.23
C PHE A 1104 -2.93 18.57 6.95
N ALA A 1105 -3.70 19.65 6.85
CA ALA A 1105 -4.47 20.01 5.66
C ALA A 1105 -3.57 20.22 4.43
N LYS A 1106 -2.41 20.87 4.61
CA LYS A 1106 -1.38 20.98 3.56
C LYS A 1106 -0.81 19.62 3.16
N ALA A 1107 -0.51 18.74 4.13
CA ALA A 1107 0.03 17.41 3.86
C ALA A 1107 -0.95 16.48 3.11
N ARG A 1108 -2.27 16.62 3.34
CA ARG A 1108 -3.32 15.83 2.67
C ARG A 1108 -3.64 16.32 1.25
N PHE A 1109 -2.99 17.40 0.81
CA PHE A 1109 -3.08 17.93 -0.55
C PHE A 1109 -4.53 18.28 -0.92
N ALA A 1110 -5.12 19.28 -0.25
CA ALA A 1110 -6.49 19.82 -0.40
C ALA A 1110 -7.65 18.81 -0.47
N LYS A 1111 -7.38 17.51 -0.43
CA LYS A 1111 -8.35 16.44 -0.43
C LYS A 1111 -8.99 16.45 0.95
N ASP A 1112 -10.31 16.59 0.96
CA ASP A 1112 -11.17 16.68 2.15
C ASP A 1112 -11.16 18.04 2.88
N ALA A 1113 -10.71 19.13 2.23
CA ALA A 1113 -11.00 20.48 2.72
C ALA A 1113 -12.47 20.90 2.47
N ALA A 1114 -13.16 20.23 1.54
CA ALA A 1114 -14.58 20.46 1.26
C ALA A 1114 -15.44 19.49 2.09
N PRO A 1115 -16.38 19.98 2.92
CA PRO A 1115 -17.26 19.12 3.69
C PRO A 1115 -18.21 18.34 2.75
N THR A 1116 -18.62 17.14 3.17
CA THR A 1116 -19.62 16.36 2.43
C THR A 1116 -20.92 17.13 2.26
N VAL A 1117 -21.72 16.79 1.24
CA VAL A 1117 -23.05 17.40 1.03
C VAL A 1117 -23.89 17.36 2.32
N SER A 1118 -23.82 16.25 3.06
CA SER A 1118 -24.51 16.08 4.34
C SER A 1118 -23.98 17.02 5.44
N GLU A 1119 -22.67 17.20 5.58
CA GLU A 1119 -22.08 18.14 6.55
C GLU A 1119 -22.40 19.59 6.22
N MET A 1120 -22.32 19.95 4.94
CA MET A 1120 -22.68 21.28 4.47
C MET A 1120 -24.17 21.59 4.74
N LEU A 1121 -25.07 20.62 4.52
CA LEU A 1121 -26.49 20.76 4.85
C LEU A 1121 -26.70 20.96 6.35
N LYS A 1122 -26.04 20.15 7.18
CA LYS A 1122 -26.11 20.28 8.63
C LYS A 1122 -25.64 21.67 9.07
N LYS A 1123 -24.56 22.18 8.51
CA LYS A 1123 -24.03 23.52 8.80
C LYS A 1123 -24.97 24.64 8.32
N ALA A 1124 -25.56 24.52 7.12
CA ALA A 1124 -26.47 25.53 6.57
C ALA A 1124 -27.83 25.58 7.27
N ASN A 1125 -28.24 24.47 7.87
CA ASN A 1125 -29.47 24.35 8.68
C ASN A 1125 -29.21 24.48 10.19
N ALA A 1126 -27.95 24.55 10.62
CA ALA A 1126 -27.61 24.77 12.01
C ALA A 1126 -28.17 26.12 12.46
N LYS A 1127 -28.81 26.16 13.63
CA LYS A 1127 -29.18 27.43 14.26
C LYS A 1127 -27.91 28.26 14.49
N PRO A 1128 -27.94 29.60 14.33
CA PRO A 1128 -26.81 30.44 14.73
C PRO A 1128 -26.52 30.21 16.21
N MET A 1129 -25.30 29.78 16.53
CA MET A 1129 -24.87 29.56 17.90
C MET A 1129 -23.79 30.56 18.26
N THR A 1130 -23.71 30.94 19.53
CA THR A 1130 -22.62 31.76 20.07
C THR A 1130 -21.78 30.85 20.96
N PRO A 1131 -20.72 30.23 20.42
CA PRO A 1131 -19.82 29.40 21.21
C PRO A 1131 -19.21 30.20 22.36
N VAL A 1132 -19.13 29.59 23.54
CA VAL A 1132 -18.37 30.13 24.67
C VAL A 1132 -17.09 29.32 24.80
N GLU A 1133 -15.95 30.00 24.82
CA GLU A 1133 -14.69 29.35 25.20
C GLU A 1133 -14.64 29.11 26.69
N GLY A 1134 -14.14 27.95 27.09
CA GLY A 1134 -13.98 27.61 28.50
C GLY A 1134 -13.07 26.42 28.69
N THR A 1135 -13.03 25.92 29.92
CA THR A 1135 -12.17 24.79 30.30
C THR A 1135 -12.96 23.69 30.99
N VAL A 1136 -12.63 22.44 30.69
CA VAL A 1136 -13.07 21.26 31.45
C VAL A 1136 -11.86 20.36 31.66
N ASN A 1137 -11.57 19.97 32.91
CA ASN A 1137 -10.38 19.16 33.25
C ASN A 1137 -9.08 19.65 32.59
N GLU A 1138 -8.82 20.96 32.67
CA GLU A 1138 -7.66 21.64 32.05
C GLU A 1138 -7.64 21.66 30.51
N VAL A 1139 -8.61 21.04 29.82
CA VAL A 1139 -8.76 21.10 28.36
C VAL A 1139 -9.55 22.35 27.97
N THR A 1140 -8.96 23.21 27.14
CA THR A 1140 -9.66 24.38 26.57
C THR A 1140 -10.45 23.99 25.34
N LEU A 1141 -11.73 24.36 25.28
CA LEU A 1141 -12.62 24.06 24.16
C LEU A 1141 -13.73 25.10 24.02
N LYS A 1142 -14.45 25.03 22.89
CA LYS A 1142 -15.67 25.80 22.65
C LYS A 1142 -16.89 24.94 23.01
N ALA A 1143 -17.85 25.51 23.72
CA ALA A 1143 -19.08 24.83 24.11
C ALA A 1143 -20.29 25.74 23.91
N ILE A 1144 -21.47 25.11 23.85
CA ILE A 1144 -22.76 25.80 23.91
C ILE A 1144 -23.52 25.37 25.16
N LYS A 1145 -24.36 26.27 25.69
CA LYS A 1145 -25.30 25.95 26.75
C LYS A 1145 -26.67 25.68 26.15
N GLU A 1146 -27.19 24.48 26.34
CA GLU A 1146 -28.53 24.09 25.91
C GLU A 1146 -29.22 23.31 27.02
N GLN A 1147 -30.47 23.68 27.36
CA GLN A 1147 -31.24 23.07 28.45
C GLN A 1147 -30.45 22.95 29.78
N GLU A 1148 -29.77 24.04 30.18
CA GLU A 1148 -28.92 24.10 31.39
C GLU A 1148 -27.69 23.19 31.41
N LYS A 1149 -27.38 22.48 30.32
CA LYS A 1149 -26.19 21.63 30.16
C LYS A 1149 -25.22 22.23 29.14
N TRP A 1150 -23.92 22.02 29.35
CA TRP A 1150 -22.88 22.45 28.41
C TRP A 1150 -22.51 21.30 27.47
N TYR A 1151 -22.45 21.57 26.17
CA TYR A 1151 -22.08 20.60 25.15
C TYR A 1151 -20.90 21.12 24.34
N ALA A 1152 -19.93 20.23 24.09
CA ALA A 1152 -18.74 20.60 23.33
C ALA A 1152 -19.09 20.84 21.86
N ILE A 1153 -18.44 21.82 21.25
CA ILE A 1153 -18.45 22.01 19.80
C ILE A 1153 -17.29 21.23 19.22
N ASP A 1154 -17.60 20.33 18.31
CA ASP A 1154 -16.61 19.63 17.50
C ASP A 1154 -15.87 20.67 16.61
N PRO A 1155 -14.54 20.80 16.73
CA PRO A 1155 -13.77 21.77 15.97
C PRO A 1155 -13.78 21.54 14.45
N ASP A 1156 -14.01 20.30 14.00
CA ASP A 1156 -14.00 19.94 12.57
C ASP A 1156 -15.35 20.25 11.92
N SER A 1157 -16.45 19.81 12.54
CA SER A 1157 -17.81 20.06 12.01
C SER A 1157 -18.36 21.44 12.38
N GLY A 1158 -17.86 22.05 13.46
CA GLY A 1158 -18.40 23.28 14.03
C GLY A 1158 -19.77 23.10 14.69
N LEU A 1159 -20.19 21.86 14.95
CA LEU A 1159 -21.49 21.50 15.51
C LEU A 1159 -21.34 20.98 16.95
N PRO A 1160 -22.33 21.23 17.83
CA PRO A 1160 -22.38 20.63 19.16
C PRO A 1160 -22.60 19.12 19.09
N GLY A 1161 -21.97 18.39 20.00
CA GLY A 1161 -22.10 16.94 20.12
C GLY A 1161 -21.52 16.41 21.43
N GLY A 1162 -21.68 15.10 21.67
CA GLY A 1162 -21.17 14.46 22.88
C GLY A 1162 -22.15 14.45 24.05
N SER A 1163 -21.69 13.88 25.17
CA SER A 1163 -22.34 13.98 26.48
C SER A 1163 -22.17 15.39 27.07
N PRO A 1164 -22.97 15.75 28.11
CA PRO A 1164 -22.80 17.01 28.82
C PRO A 1164 -21.40 17.12 29.43
N LEU A 1165 -20.87 18.34 29.53
CA LEU A 1165 -19.56 18.64 30.12
C LEU A 1165 -19.71 19.01 31.61
N PRO A 1166 -19.64 18.06 32.55
CA PRO A 1166 -19.70 18.38 33.97
C PRO A 1166 -18.49 19.22 34.37
N GLY A 1167 -18.72 20.36 35.03
CA GLY A 1167 -17.66 21.24 35.50
C GLY A 1167 -17.04 22.15 34.43
N PHE A 1168 -17.65 22.26 33.24
CA PHE A 1168 -17.23 23.26 32.26
C PHE A 1168 -17.27 24.67 32.86
N THR A 1169 -16.13 25.35 32.83
CA THR A 1169 -15.97 26.71 33.35
C THR A 1169 -15.80 27.66 32.16
N PRO A 1170 -16.82 28.46 31.80
CA PRO A 1170 -16.69 29.42 30.72
C PRO A 1170 -15.64 30.48 31.07
N LYS A 1171 -14.80 30.86 30.12
CA LYS A 1171 -13.98 32.07 30.24
C LYS A 1171 -14.94 33.25 30.22
N THR A 1172 -14.91 34.07 31.26
CA THR A 1172 -15.67 35.33 31.30
C THR A 1172 -15.29 36.16 30.06
N PRO A 1173 -16.27 36.72 29.32
CA PRO A 1173 -15.99 37.61 28.20
C PRO A 1173 -15.18 38.84 28.61
#